data_AF-A0AAU8RNK0-F1
#
_entry.id   AF-A0AAU8RNK0-F1
#
_cell.length_a   1.000
_cell.length_b   1.000
_cell.length_c   1.000
_cell.angle_alpha   90.00
_cell.angle_beta   90.00
_cell.angle_gamma   90.00
#
_symmetry.space_group_name_H-M   'P 1'
#
loop_
_entity.id
_entity.type
_entity.pdbx_description
1 polymer ?
#
loop_
_entity_poly.entity_id
_entity_poly.type
_entity_poly.pdbx_seq_one_letter_code
_entity_poly.pdbx_strand_id
1 'polypeptide(L)'
;MLCIYVELPYYYQLTRIFPADIESLCARMRRFAVHNGAALHEASSVRIFAFEAHSLGSVYAAVRCVRALYQTLDTYEKQVKEFRILMDVVADDASPCLIEDRFHAYRSTLIPDRGFFASFRAKQLLKHYLEFLPLPALNMYQVNGFLSLCAEKPFPQGVTTHCIVVRTTSSYMSALCNFMALHPLSEAVYSTLSEETRAFFFHLRAAVSFFKRRRYDSSFPQYLTDAFLQYVGLYFKLYYEAAPNAPPPPIYVDPCAGHESQKQAEKVLIVSPHSPLMRLPASCADIEAIPQDLAEVMYTLSLASRYIFADEIEEFFLFLKKHADFVGDLFDKMFCTQVTMVPHNAYAIPEDVHDSLEKRVRVKMPVIRECISSFLWKKYQEGSLCASTDLLRTFQELQYKYTSDCVLHSLFHTYSDVQIAHLQVEEYTGTDVGAVLKVYQHTLLVGMREDAEAAFREAKACLTTLQARRFVSAEYRTFSLLGFLTIGQSKFEDALVYFGYALDDAEQLRDGDFLCSALFHLSITYFLQHNFTQARLFLSKLSDAISTYFEQRWKTVSLFMQGRISLSLGEYAQARRCFDEAADFALQYFEHQEPLCRVWAAHARLLADKSYAAHALFQDMCDQYPDAYLFLVESYVRAECFDDPTLFQSFPEETTSREPCVPSFSLDTPIYSGFSCAEDLVWGRQCAFAVSAQHSTVFAHYYHCRVHLHRAEDMQTFHHHKQKLEAIARRAFQIGDPSAALFLYLCYDVSYRVHGAEAAVTTAHLSRAFKVMQRSVAYMSENTVRAQFMQDNFWNAKLFAAAQANKLI
;
A
#
# COMPACT_ATOMS: atom_id res chain seq x y z
N MET A 1 27.27 0.29 -32.56
CA MET A 1 25.90 -0.07 -32.94
C MET A 1 25.95 -1.09 -34.06
N LEU A 2 25.22 -2.19 -33.94
CA LEU A 2 25.06 -3.17 -35.01
C LEU A 2 23.83 -2.81 -35.85
N CYS A 3 24.02 -2.55 -37.14
CA CYS A 3 22.97 -2.14 -38.05
C CYS A 3 22.66 -3.28 -39.03
N ILE A 4 21.36 -3.56 -39.21
CA ILE A 4 20.83 -4.47 -40.22
C ILE A 4 20.10 -3.64 -41.26
N TYR A 5 20.65 -3.58 -42.46
CA TYR A 5 20.05 -2.91 -43.61
C TYR A 5 19.27 -3.93 -44.43
N VAL A 6 18.00 -3.63 -44.68
CA VAL A 6 17.10 -4.46 -45.47
C VAL A 6 16.77 -3.74 -46.77
N GLU A 7 17.34 -4.22 -47.87
CA GLU A 7 17.07 -3.74 -49.22
C GLU A 7 16.21 -4.76 -49.98
N LEU A 8 15.12 -4.27 -50.58
CA LEU A 8 14.28 -5.00 -51.52
C LEU A 8 14.42 -4.28 -52.88
N PRO A 9 15.31 -4.73 -53.79
CA PRO A 9 15.66 -4.00 -55.02
C PRO A 9 14.45 -3.57 -55.88
N TYR A 10 13.41 -4.41 -55.92
CA TYR A 10 12.18 -4.19 -56.68
C TYR A 10 10.98 -3.75 -55.82
N TYR A 11 11.22 -3.14 -54.66
CA TYR A 11 10.17 -2.79 -53.69
C TYR A 11 8.95 -2.09 -54.33
N TYR A 12 9.15 -1.03 -55.13
CA TYR A 12 8.05 -0.29 -55.76
C TYR A 12 7.24 -1.10 -56.78
N GLN A 13 7.87 -2.10 -57.40
CA GLN A 13 7.19 -2.97 -58.36
C GLN A 13 6.41 -4.05 -57.60
N LEU A 14 7.02 -4.62 -56.56
CA LEU A 14 6.39 -5.59 -55.68
C LEU A 14 5.17 -5.00 -54.96
N THR A 15 5.24 -3.76 -54.47
CA THR A 15 4.10 -3.08 -53.83
C THR A 15 2.96 -2.78 -54.80
N ARG A 16 3.22 -2.67 -56.11
CA ARG A 16 2.17 -2.54 -57.13
C ARG A 16 1.51 -3.86 -57.48
N ILE A 17 2.28 -4.95 -57.49
CA ILE A 17 1.79 -6.28 -57.91
C ILE A 17 1.11 -7.01 -56.73
N PHE A 18 1.71 -6.95 -55.54
CA PHE A 18 1.23 -7.64 -54.33
C PHE A 18 1.20 -6.68 -53.12
N PRO A 19 0.34 -5.64 -53.14
CA PRO A 19 0.34 -4.60 -52.11
C PRO A 19 0.15 -5.16 -50.69
N ALA A 20 -0.85 -6.01 -50.49
CA ALA A 20 -1.18 -6.56 -49.17
C ALA A 20 -0.07 -7.49 -48.63
N ASP A 21 0.53 -8.33 -49.49
CA ASP A 21 1.58 -9.27 -49.09
C ASP A 21 2.86 -8.54 -48.70
N ILE A 22 3.25 -7.52 -49.46
CA ILE A 22 4.45 -6.73 -49.19
C ILE A 22 4.27 -5.84 -47.96
N GLU A 23 3.09 -5.25 -47.77
CA GLU A 23 2.77 -4.53 -46.55
C GLU A 23 2.85 -5.45 -45.33
N SER A 24 2.26 -6.65 -45.41
CA SER A 24 2.32 -7.67 -44.36
C SER A 24 3.76 -8.12 -44.07
N LEU A 25 4.58 -8.33 -45.11
CA LEU A 25 6.01 -8.66 -44.99
C LEU A 25 6.76 -7.57 -44.22
N CYS A 26 6.60 -6.32 -44.65
CA CYS A 26 7.30 -5.18 -44.06
C CYS A 26 6.85 -4.94 -42.61
N ALA A 27 5.55 -5.09 -42.33
CA ALA A 27 5.00 -5.00 -40.98
C ALA A 27 5.58 -6.10 -40.06
N ARG A 28 5.68 -7.35 -40.55
CA ARG A 28 6.32 -8.46 -39.80
C ARG A 28 7.79 -8.18 -39.52
N MET A 29 8.56 -7.78 -40.54
CA MET A 29 9.98 -7.44 -40.37
C MET A 29 10.19 -6.35 -39.33
N ARG A 30 9.41 -5.26 -39.42
CA ARG A 30 9.45 -4.16 -38.45
C ARG A 30 9.10 -4.66 -37.05
N ARG A 31 8.01 -5.42 -36.92
CA ARG A 31 7.56 -5.97 -35.63
C ARG A 31 8.65 -6.82 -34.98
N PHE A 32 9.28 -7.73 -35.71
CA PHE A 32 10.35 -8.58 -35.15
C PHE A 32 11.57 -7.77 -34.71
N ALA A 33 12.01 -6.80 -35.51
CA ALA A 33 13.15 -5.96 -35.14
C ALA A 33 12.87 -5.15 -33.86
N VAL A 34 11.72 -4.49 -33.80
CA VAL A 34 11.29 -3.71 -32.62
C VAL A 34 11.07 -4.61 -31.40
N HIS A 35 10.51 -5.81 -31.58
CA HIS A 35 10.32 -6.79 -30.50
C HIS A 35 11.65 -7.24 -29.87
N ASN A 36 12.74 -7.20 -30.65
CA ASN A 36 14.10 -7.48 -30.18
C ASN A 36 14.86 -6.20 -29.74
N GLY A 37 14.19 -5.05 -29.66
CA GLY A 37 14.75 -3.79 -29.17
C GLY A 37 15.61 -3.03 -30.17
N ALA A 38 15.37 -3.19 -31.46
CA ALA A 38 16.00 -2.36 -32.49
C ALA A 38 15.34 -0.97 -32.57
N ALA A 39 16.16 0.07 -32.76
CA ALA A 39 15.70 1.35 -33.26
C ALA A 39 15.48 1.27 -34.79
N LEU A 40 14.40 1.87 -35.27
CA LEU A 40 14.06 1.89 -36.69
C LEU A 40 14.48 3.22 -37.32
N HIS A 41 15.23 3.14 -38.42
CA HIS A 41 15.46 4.26 -39.33
C HIS A 41 14.96 3.90 -40.72
N GLU A 42 14.11 4.74 -41.31
CA GLU A 42 13.54 4.53 -42.64
C GLU A 42 14.02 5.61 -43.60
N ALA A 43 14.65 5.18 -44.70
CA ALA A 43 15.11 6.06 -45.76
C ALA A 43 14.64 5.50 -47.11
N SER A 44 13.74 6.22 -47.79
CA SER A 44 13.14 6.03 -49.15
C SER A 44 12.88 4.61 -49.69
N SER A 45 13.86 3.70 -49.70
CA SER A 45 13.80 2.32 -50.23
C SER A 45 14.43 1.26 -49.31
N VAL A 46 14.90 1.64 -48.12
CA VAL A 46 15.69 0.81 -47.21
C VAL A 46 15.15 0.92 -45.81
N ARG A 47 15.07 -0.22 -45.12
CA ARG A 47 14.75 -0.27 -43.70
C ARG A 47 16.01 -0.61 -42.93
N ILE A 48 16.32 0.20 -41.93
CA ILE A 48 17.53 0.04 -41.13
C ILE A 48 17.11 -0.24 -39.70
N PHE A 49 17.52 -1.39 -39.20
CA PHE A 49 17.31 -1.80 -37.82
C PHE A 49 18.63 -1.70 -37.06
N ALA A 50 18.67 -0.82 -36.06
CA ALA A 50 19.88 -0.49 -35.34
C ALA A 50 19.82 -1.01 -33.90
N PHE A 51 20.83 -1.78 -33.49
CA PHE A 51 20.99 -2.36 -32.17
C PHE A 51 22.15 -1.68 -31.45
N GLU A 52 21.82 -0.83 -30.49
CA GLU A 52 22.78 -0.03 -29.73
C GLU A 52 23.73 -0.92 -28.93
N ALA A 53 25.04 -0.62 -28.92
CA ALA A 53 26.01 -1.52 -28.28
C ALA A 53 25.93 -1.51 -26.75
N HIS A 54 25.37 -0.44 -26.16
CA HIS A 54 25.12 -0.35 -24.72
C HIS A 54 23.85 -1.09 -24.26
N SER A 55 22.95 -1.49 -25.18
CA SER A 55 21.79 -2.34 -24.87
C SER A 55 22.25 -3.75 -24.47
N LEU A 56 21.66 -4.30 -23.40
CA LEU A 56 21.96 -5.65 -22.91
C LEU A 56 21.62 -6.70 -23.98
N GLY A 57 22.59 -7.57 -24.29
CA GLY A 57 22.44 -8.63 -25.29
C GLY A 57 22.15 -8.13 -26.70
N SER A 58 22.69 -6.97 -27.09
CA SER A 58 22.44 -6.37 -28.41
C SER A 58 22.79 -7.29 -29.58
N VAL A 59 23.85 -8.09 -29.47
CA VAL A 59 24.27 -9.03 -30.52
C VAL A 59 23.29 -10.21 -30.60
N TYR A 60 22.92 -10.82 -29.48
CA TYR A 60 21.91 -11.88 -29.40
C TYR A 60 20.57 -11.41 -29.97
N ALA A 61 20.12 -10.23 -29.56
CA ALA A 61 18.90 -9.61 -30.09
C ALA A 61 18.95 -9.41 -31.62
N ALA A 62 20.08 -8.94 -32.15
CA ALA A 62 20.27 -8.79 -33.58
C ALA A 62 20.26 -10.14 -34.31
N VAL A 63 20.90 -11.17 -33.76
CA VAL A 63 20.88 -12.54 -34.32
C VAL A 63 19.47 -13.09 -34.39
N ARG A 64 18.67 -12.90 -33.32
CA ARG A 64 17.25 -13.28 -33.33
C ARG A 64 16.48 -12.56 -34.44
N CYS A 65 16.73 -11.27 -34.61
CA CYS A 65 16.16 -10.50 -35.71
C CYS A 65 16.57 -11.07 -37.07
N VAL A 66 17.86 -11.35 -37.29
CA VAL A 66 18.37 -11.95 -38.55
C VAL A 66 17.71 -13.30 -38.83
N ARG A 67 17.56 -14.15 -37.80
CA ARG A 67 16.90 -15.45 -37.93
C ARG A 67 15.42 -15.32 -38.30
N ALA A 68 14.72 -14.39 -37.66
CA ALA A 68 13.32 -14.10 -37.96
C ALA A 68 13.16 -13.52 -39.38
N LEU A 69 14.07 -12.63 -39.81
CA LEU A 69 14.11 -12.10 -41.18
C LEU A 69 14.34 -13.23 -42.20
N TYR A 70 15.27 -14.14 -41.92
CA TYR A 70 15.53 -15.30 -42.77
C TYR A 70 14.28 -16.17 -42.95
N GLN A 71 13.64 -16.58 -41.85
CA GLN A 71 12.40 -17.38 -41.89
C GLN A 71 11.24 -16.66 -42.56
N THR A 72 11.11 -15.35 -42.34
CA THR A 72 10.06 -14.55 -42.96
C THR A 72 10.29 -14.45 -44.47
N LEU A 73 11.51 -14.16 -44.93
CA LEU A 73 11.81 -14.08 -46.36
C LEU A 73 11.65 -15.43 -47.07
N ASP A 74 12.00 -16.53 -46.40
CA ASP A 74 11.80 -17.89 -46.89
C ASP A 74 10.30 -18.19 -47.12
N THR A 75 9.44 -17.77 -46.18
CA THR A 75 7.98 -17.89 -46.32
C THR A 75 7.43 -17.14 -47.55
N TYR A 76 8.10 -16.04 -47.94
CA TYR A 76 7.73 -15.19 -49.08
C TYR A 76 8.58 -15.45 -50.34
N GLU A 77 9.30 -16.58 -50.41
CA GLU A 77 10.23 -16.87 -51.51
C GLU A 77 9.58 -16.79 -52.89
N LYS A 78 8.30 -17.17 -53.01
CA LYS A 78 7.56 -17.14 -54.28
C LYS A 78 7.32 -15.71 -54.78
N GLN A 79 7.12 -14.76 -53.88
CA GLN A 79 6.83 -13.36 -54.17
C GLN A 79 8.10 -12.50 -54.26
N VAL A 80 9.11 -12.79 -53.42
CA VAL A 80 10.33 -11.99 -53.31
C VAL A 80 11.54 -12.85 -53.67
N LYS A 81 11.95 -12.80 -54.94
CA LYS A 81 13.13 -13.54 -55.43
C LYS A 81 14.47 -12.88 -55.11
N GLU A 82 14.48 -11.55 -55.00
CA GLU A 82 15.69 -10.75 -54.79
C GLU A 82 15.54 -9.89 -53.55
N PHE A 83 16.52 -10.00 -52.65
CA PHE A 83 16.62 -9.26 -51.41
C PHE A 83 18.07 -9.23 -50.94
N ARG A 84 18.48 -8.14 -50.30
CA ARG A 84 19.82 -8.00 -49.73
C ARG A 84 19.70 -7.57 -48.27
N ILE A 85 20.22 -8.40 -47.37
CA ILE A 85 20.31 -8.08 -45.94
C ILE A 85 21.78 -7.85 -45.60
N LEU A 86 22.13 -6.63 -45.21
CA LEU A 86 23.51 -6.25 -44.91
C LEU A 86 23.65 -5.97 -43.42
N MET A 87 24.68 -6.54 -42.79
CA MET A 87 25.01 -6.34 -41.39
C MET A 87 26.34 -5.59 -41.28
N ASP A 88 26.33 -4.45 -40.59
CA ASP A 88 27.53 -3.66 -40.36
C ASP A 88 27.57 -3.07 -38.95
N VAL A 89 28.75 -2.65 -38.51
CA VAL A 89 28.97 -2.02 -37.21
C VAL A 89 29.34 -0.56 -37.42
N VAL A 90 28.47 0.32 -36.93
CA VAL A 90 28.62 1.78 -36.96
C VAL A 90 28.90 2.27 -35.52
N ALA A 91 29.47 3.46 -35.35
CA ALA A 91 29.61 4.07 -34.03
C ALA A 91 28.22 4.31 -33.37
N ASP A 92 28.13 4.24 -32.04
CA ASP A 92 26.86 4.40 -31.31
C ASP A 92 26.30 5.83 -31.40
N ASP A 93 27.15 6.83 -31.59
CA ASP A 93 26.83 8.27 -31.72
C ASP A 93 26.69 8.73 -33.19
N ALA A 94 26.66 7.79 -34.12
CA ALA A 94 26.58 8.10 -35.54
C ALA A 94 25.27 8.81 -35.89
N SER A 95 25.37 9.89 -36.66
CA SER A 95 24.19 10.57 -37.19
C SER A 95 23.42 9.67 -38.16
N PRO A 96 22.08 9.82 -38.28
CA PRO A 96 21.30 9.09 -39.27
C PRO A 96 21.87 9.19 -40.69
N CYS A 97 22.39 10.37 -41.06
CA CYS A 97 23.05 10.59 -42.35
C CYS A 97 24.26 9.67 -42.55
N LEU A 98 25.10 9.46 -41.52
CA LEU A 98 26.27 8.57 -41.62
C LEU A 98 25.85 7.10 -41.81
N ILE A 99 24.75 6.69 -41.18
CA ILE A 99 24.18 5.34 -41.32
C ILE A 99 23.67 5.13 -42.75
N GLU A 100 23.02 6.15 -43.34
CA GLU A 100 22.57 6.15 -44.73
C GLU A 100 23.73 6.19 -45.73
N ASP A 101 24.75 7.02 -45.49
CA ASP A 101 25.95 7.10 -46.34
C ASP A 101 26.67 5.75 -46.43
N ARG A 102 26.75 5.03 -45.30
CA ARG A 102 27.28 3.66 -45.26
C ARG A 102 26.49 2.72 -46.15
N PHE A 103 25.16 2.80 -46.10
CA PHE A 103 24.32 2.00 -46.99
C PHE A 103 24.52 2.36 -48.46
N HIS A 104 24.58 3.65 -48.81
CA HIS A 104 24.84 4.09 -50.17
C HIS A 104 26.19 3.60 -50.71
N ALA A 105 27.22 3.55 -49.86
CA ALA A 105 28.51 2.96 -50.21
C ALA A 105 28.42 1.45 -50.48
N TYR A 106 27.58 0.70 -49.75
CA TYR A 106 27.35 -0.72 -50.05
C TYR A 106 26.57 -0.90 -51.35
N ARG A 107 25.58 -0.04 -51.63
CA ARG A 107 24.78 -0.11 -52.85
C ARG A 107 25.58 0.17 -54.12
N SER A 108 26.65 0.96 -54.04
CA SER A 108 27.58 1.17 -55.16
C SER A 108 28.53 -0.02 -55.39
N THR A 109 28.50 -1.04 -54.51
CA THR A 109 29.25 -2.27 -54.66
C THR A 109 28.38 -3.37 -55.29
N LEU A 110 28.95 -4.21 -56.15
CA LEU A 110 28.22 -5.29 -56.83
C LEU A 110 28.04 -6.51 -55.90
N ILE A 111 27.03 -6.44 -55.02
CA ILE A 111 26.66 -7.52 -54.08
C ILE A 111 25.64 -8.45 -54.77
N PRO A 112 25.70 -9.78 -54.55
CA PRO A 112 24.71 -10.69 -55.12
C PRO A 112 23.26 -10.30 -54.75
N ASP A 113 22.32 -10.54 -55.68
CA ASP A 113 20.92 -10.08 -55.57
C ASP A 113 20.07 -10.81 -54.53
N ARG A 114 20.60 -11.90 -53.96
CA ARG A 114 19.95 -12.68 -52.91
C ARG A 114 20.95 -13.10 -51.84
N GLY A 115 20.72 -12.69 -50.59
CA GLY A 115 21.46 -13.22 -49.46
C GLY A 115 21.55 -12.31 -48.23
N PHE A 116 22.21 -12.86 -47.21
CA PHE A 116 22.58 -12.18 -45.97
C PHE A 116 24.09 -12.01 -45.95
N PHE A 117 24.55 -10.79 -45.74
CA PHE A 117 25.96 -10.42 -45.82
C PHE A 117 26.38 -9.62 -44.59
N ALA A 118 27.63 -9.77 -44.18
CA ALA A 118 28.22 -9.06 -43.05
C ALA A 118 29.55 -8.42 -43.44
N SER A 119 29.82 -7.23 -42.90
CA SER A 119 31.16 -6.65 -42.89
C SER A 119 32.08 -7.46 -41.97
N PHE A 120 33.40 -7.27 -42.11
CA PHE A 120 34.37 -7.93 -41.22
C PHE A 120 34.09 -7.64 -39.73
N ARG A 121 33.70 -6.41 -39.39
CA ARG A 121 33.40 -6.01 -38.01
C ARG A 121 32.15 -6.71 -37.49
N ALA A 122 31.08 -6.75 -38.29
CA ALA A 122 29.86 -7.47 -37.92
C ALA A 122 30.12 -8.98 -37.77
N LYS A 123 30.91 -9.58 -38.67
CA LYS A 123 31.33 -10.98 -38.58
C LYS A 123 32.06 -11.28 -37.27
N GLN A 124 32.93 -10.39 -36.78
CA GLN A 124 33.63 -10.62 -35.52
C GLN A 124 32.69 -10.67 -34.31
N LEU A 125 31.61 -9.90 -34.31
CA LEU A 125 30.59 -9.92 -33.26
C LEU A 125 29.68 -11.16 -33.38
N LEU A 126 29.29 -11.52 -34.61
CA LEU A 126 28.26 -12.53 -34.88
C LEU A 126 28.80 -13.97 -35.00
N LYS A 127 30.13 -14.17 -35.03
CA LYS A 127 30.77 -15.48 -35.26
C LYS A 127 30.37 -16.59 -34.28
N HIS A 128 29.87 -16.24 -33.10
CA HIS A 128 29.42 -17.21 -32.10
C HIS A 128 27.99 -17.72 -32.35
N TYR A 129 27.29 -17.10 -33.29
CA TYR A 129 25.89 -17.42 -33.62
C TYR A 129 25.68 -17.77 -35.09
N LEU A 130 26.53 -17.27 -35.99
CA LEU A 130 26.39 -17.42 -37.44
C LEU A 130 27.65 -18.02 -38.05
N GLU A 131 27.46 -18.88 -39.04
CA GLU A 131 28.52 -19.36 -39.92
C GLU A 131 28.67 -18.45 -41.14
N PHE A 132 29.92 -18.23 -41.56
CA PHE A 132 30.23 -17.28 -42.62
C PHE A 132 31.15 -17.89 -43.68
N LEU A 133 30.85 -17.60 -44.95
CA LEU A 133 31.73 -17.86 -46.08
C LEU A 133 32.36 -16.54 -46.57
N PRO A 134 33.68 -16.47 -46.76
CA PRO A 134 34.32 -15.24 -47.23
C PRO A 134 33.99 -14.97 -48.71
N LEU A 135 33.74 -13.70 -49.03
CA LEU A 135 33.61 -13.19 -50.40
C LEU A 135 34.76 -12.20 -50.68
N PRO A 136 35.93 -12.70 -51.12
CA PRO A 136 37.16 -11.89 -51.21
C PRO A 136 37.03 -10.69 -52.13
N ALA A 137 36.28 -10.81 -53.23
CA ALA A 137 36.08 -9.75 -54.21
C ALA A 137 35.31 -8.54 -53.66
N LEU A 138 34.57 -8.71 -52.56
CA LEU A 138 33.71 -7.68 -51.98
C LEU A 138 34.19 -7.21 -50.60
N ASN A 139 35.25 -7.82 -50.03
CA ASN A 139 35.66 -7.63 -48.63
C ASN A 139 34.49 -7.87 -47.63
N MET A 140 33.60 -8.80 -47.96
CA MET A 140 32.42 -9.14 -47.16
C MET A 140 32.34 -10.65 -46.88
N TYR A 141 31.39 -11.03 -46.04
CA TYR A 141 31.11 -12.42 -45.68
C TYR A 141 29.64 -12.73 -45.93
N GLN A 142 29.34 -13.86 -46.56
CA GLN A 142 27.98 -14.36 -46.71
C GLN A 142 27.63 -15.28 -45.54
N VAL A 143 26.42 -15.14 -44.98
CA VAL A 143 25.92 -16.07 -43.96
C VAL A 143 25.61 -17.41 -44.61
N ASN A 144 26.17 -18.49 -44.05
CA ASN A 144 25.98 -19.86 -44.52
C ASN A 144 25.01 -20.66 -43.63
N GLY A 145 24.89 -20.31 -42.36
CA GLY A 145 24.05 -21.04 -41.41
C GLY A 145 23.98 -20.37 -40.03
N PHE A 146 23.12 -20.92 -39.18
CA PHE A 146 22.96 -20.51 -37.78
C PHE A 146 23.53 -21.60 -36.88
N LEU A 147 24.45 -21.22 -36.00
CA LEU A 147 25.04 -22.15 -35.03
C LEU A 147 24.01 -22.54 -33.96
N SER A 148 24.00 -23.82 -33.58
CA SER A 148 23.25 -24.27 -32.43
C SER A 148 24.08 -24.07 -31.16
N LEU A 149 23.51 -23.34 -30.20
CA LEU A 149 24.07 -23.23 -28.85
C LEU A 149 23.75 -24.46 -27.99
N CYS A 150 22.85 -25.33 -28.46
CA CYS A 150 22.38 -26.49 -27.73
C CYS A 150 23.19 -27.71 -28.17
N ALA A 151 24.05 -28.23 -27.31
CA ALA A 151 24.55 -29.60 -27.42
C ALA A 151 23.45 -30.57 -26.96
N GLU A 152 23.38 -31.78 -27.52
CA GLU A 152 22.50 -32.87 -27.04
C GLU A 152 22.98 -33.36 -25.66
N LYS A 153 22.83 -32.55 -24.62
CA LYS A 153 23.02 -33.01 -23.24
C LYS A 153 21.70 -33.64 -22.77
N PRO A 154 21.72 -34.83 -22.15
CA PRO A 154 20.51 -35.42 -21.60
C PRO A 154 19.93 -34.48 -20.54
N PHE A 155 18.66 -34.12 -20.71
CA PHE A 155 17.93 -33.33 -19.72
C PHE A 155 17.82 -34.11 -18.41
N PRO A 156 17.85 -33.42 -17.25
CA PRO A 156 17.56 -34.08 -15.98
C PRO A 156 16.16 -34.69 -16.04
N GLN A 157 16.08 -36.03 -16.00
CA GLN A 157 14.82 -36.76 -16.02
C GLN A 157 14.08 -36.52 -14.70
N GLY A 158 12.77 -36.25 -14.76
CA GLY A 158 11.91 -36.13 -13.57
C GLY A 158 11.64 -34.71 -13.07
N VAL A 159 12.17 -33.67 -13.72
CA VAL A 159 11.86 -32.27 -13.35
C VAL A 159 10.55 -31.83 -13.99
N THR A 160 9.60 -31.38 -13.17
CA THR A 160 8.27 -30.94 -13.61
C THR A 160 8.19 -29.42 -13.67
N THR A 161 7.44 -28.89 -14.63
CA THR A 161 7.22 -27.44 -14.76
C THR A 161 6.37 -26.87 -13.63
N HIS A 162 5.46 -27.68 -13.08
CA HIS A 162 4.63 -27.36 -11.92
C HIS A 162 5.41 -27.61 -10.61
N CYS A 163 6.29 -26.69 -10.22
CA CYS A 163 7.10 -26.83 -9.01
C CYS A 163 7.27 -25.50 -8.25
N ILE A 164 7.47 -25.60 -6.94
CA ILE A 164 7.74 -24.47 -6.06
C ILE A 164 9.23 -24.45 -5.79
N VAL A 165 9.89 -23.31 -6.00
CA VAL A 165 11.34 -23.19 -5.77
C VAL A 165 11.61 -22.22 -4.64
N VAL A 166 12.32 -22.69 -3.61
CA VAL A 166 12.73 -21.90 -2.44
C VAL A 166 14.24 -21.72 -2.49
N ARG A 167 14.66 -20.46 -2.72
CA ARG A 167 16.07 -20.04 -2.78
C ARG A 167 16.64 -19.71 -1.41
N THR A 168 17.95 -19.51 -1.36
CA THR A 168 18.70 -19.03 -0.19
C THR A 168 18.14 -17.75 0.41
N THR A 169 17.80 -16.79 -0.44
CA THR A 169 17.38 -15.44 -0.05
C THR A 169 15.87 -15.22 -0.07
N SER A 170 15.08 -16.20 -0.50
CA SER A 170 13.63 -16.04 -0.66
C SER A 170 12.84 -16.52 0.56
N SER A 171 11.83 -15.75 0.98
CA SER A 171 10.82 -16.24 1.91
C SER A 171 9.89 -17.27 1.24
N TYR A 172 9.24 -18.10 2.07
CA TYR A 172 8.21 -19.04 1.58
C TYR A 172 7.05 -18.30 0.87
N MET A 173 6.70 -17.09 1.33
CA MET A 173 5.69 -16.25 0.68
C MET A 173 6.11 -15.84 -0.72
N SER A 174 7.37 -15.46 -0.94
CA SER A 174 7.88 -15.13 -2.27
C SER A 174 7.84 -16.33 -3.21
N ALA A 175 8.24 -17.51 -2.73
CA ALA A 175 8.18 -18.75 -3.51
C ALA A 175 6.73 -19.10 -3.93
N LEU A 176 5.78 -18.94 -3.03
CA LEU A 176 4.34 -19.13 -3.30
C LEU A 176 3.81 -18.11 -4.31
N CYS A 177 4.17 -16.84 -4.19
CA CYS A 177 3.82 -15.80 -5.16
C CYS A 177 4.33 -16.12 -6.57
N ASN A 178 5.56 -16.60 -6.69
CA ASN A 178 6.13 -17.00 -7.97
C ASN A 178 5.42 -18.21 -8.57
N PHE A 179 5.08 -19.22 -7.75
CA PHE A 179 4.31 -20.36 -8.20
C PHE A 179 2.94 -19.94 -8.75
N MET A 180 2.20 -19.12 -7.99
CA MET A 180 0.88 -18.63 -8.41
C MET A 180 0.95 -17.78 -9.69
N ALA A 181 2.01 -16.99 -9.85
CA ALA A 181 2.24 -16.18 -11.03
C ALA A 181 2.58 -17.02 -12.28
N LEU A 182 3.33 -18.11 -12.12
CA LEU A 182 3.65 -19.05 -13.21
C LEU A 182 2.45 -19.96 -13.58
N HIS A 183 1.50 -20.15 -12.66
CA HIS A 183 0.35 -21.02 -12.84
C HIS A 183 -0.99 -20.29 -12.54
N PRO A 184 -1.35 -19.23 -13.27
CA PRO A 184 -2.60 -18.51 -13.02
C PRO A 184 -3.82 -19.43 -13.21
N LEU A 185 -4.79 -19.34 -12.31
CA LEU A 185 -6.06 -20.06 -12.45
C LEU A 185 -6.92 -19.39 -13.53
N SER A 186 -7.60 -20.20 -14.34
CA SER A 186 -8.49 -19.72 -15.40
C SER A 186 -9.86 -19.26 -14.86
N GLU A 187 -10.54 -18.39 -15.58
CA GLU A 187 -11.89 -17.91 -15.22
C GLU A 187 -12.92 -19.02 -15.02
N ALA A 188 -12.78 -20.14 -15.75
CA ALA A 188 -13.65 -21.31 -15.61
C ALA A 188 -13.54 -22.00 -14.24
N VAL A 189 -12.42 -21.82 -13.52
CA VAL A 189 -12.20 -22.38 -12.19
C VAL A 189 -12.85 -21.50 -11.11
N TYR A 190 -12.99 -20.19 -11.34
CA TYR A 190 -13.65 -19.31 -10.38
C TYR A 190 -15.18 -19.45 -10.41
N SER A 191 -15.76 -19.90 -11.52
CA SER A 191 -17.21 -20.08 -11.66
C SER A 191 -17.76 -21.32 -10.93
N THR A 192 -16.89 -22.23 -10.48
CA THR A 192 -17.29 -23.39 -9.67
C THR A 192 -17.47 -23.04 -8.19
N LEU A 193 -16.98 -21.87 -7.76
CA LEU A 193 -17.12 -21.39 -6.39
C LEU A 193 -18.52 -20.86 -6.10
N SER A 194 -18.97 -21.00 -4.85
CA SER A 194 -20.12 -20.25 -4.35
C SER A 194 -19.85 -18.74 -4.43
N GLU A 195 -20.90 -17.92 -4.54
CA GLU A 195 -20.74 -16.47 -4.59
C GLU A 195 -20.00 -15.92 -3.36
N GLU A 196 -20.29 -16.47 -2.17
CA GLU A 196 -19.64 -16.09 -0.91
C GLU A 196 -18.15 -16.43 -0.91
N THR A 197 -17.79 -17.68 -1.30
CA THR A 197 -16.38 -18.09 -1.35
C THR A 197 -15.61 -17.31 -2.40
N ARG A 198 -16.25 -17.00 -3.53
CA ARG A 198 -15.64 -16.18 -4.60
C ARG A 198 -15.39 -14.75 -4.12
N ALA A 199 -16.37 -14.13 -3.46
CA ALA A 199 -16.20 -12.80 -2.88
C ALA A 199 -15.08 -12.78 -1.83
N PHE A 200 -15.03 -13.79 -0.96
CA PHE A 200 -13.98 -13.94 0.05
C PHE A 200 -12.59 -14.14 -0.58
N PHE A 201 -12.48 -14.97 -1.62
CA PHE A 201 -11.23 -15.19 -2.35
C PHE A 201 -10.68 -13.90 -2.98
N PHE A 202 -11.54 -13.11 -3.64
CA PHE A 202 -11.13 -11.83 -4.22
C PHE A 202 -10.81 -10.77 -3.17
N HIS A 203 -11.50 -10.76 -2.04
CA HIS A 203 -11.16 -9.90 -0.91
C HIS A 203 -9.75 -10.24 -0.36
N LEU A 204 -9.44 -11.52 -0.16
CA LEU A 204 -8.13 -11.96 0.32
C LEU A 204 -7.00 -11.73 -0.70
N ARG A 205 -7.30 -11.60 -1.99
CA ARG A 205 -6.29 -11.29 -3.02
C ARG A 205 -5.53 -9.98 -2.73
N ALA A 206 -6.16 -9.04 -2.04
CA ALA A 206 -5.51 -7.80 -1.60
C ALA A 206 -4.29 -8.06 -0.69
N ALA A 207 -4.29 -9.13 0.11
CA ALA A 207 -3.15 -9.52 0.95
C ALA A 207 -1.91 -9.88 0.10
N VAL A 208 -2.10 -10.55 -1.04
CA VAL A 208 -1.00 -10.85 -1.98
C VAL A 208 -0.47 -9.57 -2.60
N SER A 209 -1.35 -8.68 -3.06
CA SER A 209 -0.96 -7.38 -3.61
C SER A 209 -0.19 -6.54 -2.59
N PHE A 210 -0.62 -6.54 -1.33
CA PHE A 210 0.07 -5.85 -0.24
C PHE A 210 1.46 -6.44 0.03
N PHE A 211 1.56 -7.77 0.14
CA PHE A 211 2.84 -8.45 0.27
C PHE A 211 3.78 -8.07 -0.89
N LYS A 212 3.28 -8.05 -2.13
CA LYS A 212 4.12 -7.68 -3.29
C LYS A 212 4.66 -6.25 -3.19
N ARG A 213 3.85 -5.29 -2.70
CA ARG A 213 4.27 -3.88 -2.51
C ARG A 213 5.32 -3.70 -1.41
N ARG A 214 5.26 -4.55 -0.37
CA ARG A 214 6.15 -4.54 0.81
C ARG A 214 7.15 -5.71 0.80
N ARG A 215 7.45 -6.29 -0.37
CA ARG A 215 8.21 -7.54 -0.53
C ARG A 215 9.61 -7.57 0.08
N TYR A 216 10.17 -6.40 0.38
CA TYR A 216 11.51 -6.26 0.96
C TYR A 216 11.49 -6.07 2.47
N ASP A 217 10.31 -5.84 3.07
CA ASP A 217 10.19 -5.61 4.50
C ASP A 217 10.68 -6.86 5.25
N SER A 218 11.48 -6.63 6.28
CA SER A 218 12.11 -7.67 7.10
C SER A 218 11.12 -8.49 7.92
N SER A 219 9.93 -7.95 8.19
CA SER A 219 8.87 -8.64 8.93
C SER A 219 7.49 -8.21 8.46
N PHE A 220 6.51 -9.10 8.65
CA PHE A 220 5.13 -8.88 8.26
C PHE A 220 4.21 -9.06 9.47
N PRO A 221 3.13 -8.25 9.57
CA PRO A 221 2.17 -8.39 10.65
C PRO A 221 1.39 -9.71 10.54
N GLN A 222 0.93 -10.23 11.68
CA GLN A 222 0.24 -11.52 11.74
C GLN A 222 -1.03 -11.56 10.87
N TYR A 223 -1.81 -10.47 10.85
CA TYR A 223 -3.02 -10.39 10.02
C TYR A 223 -2.73 -10.55 8.53
N LEU A 224 -1.56 -10.09 8.06
CA LEU A 224 -1.15 -10.28 6.67
C LEU A 224 -0.82 -11.74 6.42
N THR A 225 -0.06 -12.34 7.33
CA THR A 225 0.37 -13.73 7.22
C THR A 225 -0.84 -14.68 7.17
N ASP A 226 -1.80 -14.49 8.07
CA ASP A 226 -3.01 -15.32 8.13
C ASP A 226 -3.86 -15.16 6.86
N ALA A 227 -4.10 -13.92 6.41
CA ALA A 227 -4.86 -13.67 5.19
C ALA A 227 -4.16 -14.19 3.92
N PHE A 228 -2.83 -14.04 3.85
CA PHE A 228 -2.01 -14.57 2.76
C PHE A 228 -2.09 -16.10 2.71
N LEU A 229 -1.91 -16.78 3.85
CA LEU A 229 -1.99 -18.25 3.92
C LEU A 229 -3.40 -18.76 3.59
N GLN A 230 -4.44 -18.07 4.03
CA GLN A 230 -5.82 -18.41 3.66
C GLN A 230 -6.06 -18.27 2.15
N TYR A 231 -5.58 -17.18 1.54
CA TYR A 231 -5.66 -17.00 0.08
C TYR A 231 -4.94 -18.13 -0.66
N VAL A 232 -3.70 -18.43 -0.26
CA VAL A 232 -2.89 -19.45 -0.91
C VAL A 232 -3.49 -20.85 -0.71
N GLY A 233 -4.04 -21.15 0.47
CA GLY A 233 -4.74 -22.41 0.73
C GLY A 233 -5.95 -22.60 -0.19
N LEU A 234 -6.76 -21.54 -0.37
CA LEU A 234 -7.87 -21.56 -1.32
C LEU A 234 -7.38 -21.69 -2.77
N TYR A 235 -6.30 -21.01 -3.13
CA TYR A 235 -5.68 -21.13 -4.45
C TYR A 235 -5.24 -22.58 -4.73
N PHE A 236 -4.57 -23.26 -3.79
CA PHE A 236 -4.14 -24.65 -4.00
C PHE A 236 -5.33 -25.60 -4.09
N LYS A 237 -6.38 -25.39 -3.29
CA LYS A 237 -7.62 -26.16 -3.41
C LYS A 237 -8.19 -26.08 -4.83
N LEU A 238 -8.30 -24.87 -5.38
CA LEU A 238 -8.77 -24.64 -6.74
C LEU A 238 -7.81 -25.20 -7.81
N TYR A 239 -6.50 -25.08 -7.58
CA TYR A 239 -5.48 -25.62 -8.46
C TYR A 239 -5.60 -27.15 -8.60
N TYR A 240 -5.81 -27.86 -7.49
CA TYR A 240 -6.02 -29.31 -7.51
C TYR A 240 -7.37 -29.72 -8.11
N GLU A 241 -8.43 -28.94 -7.87
CA GLU A 241 -9.74 -29.17 -8.51
C GLU A 241 -9.69 -29.01 -10.04
N ALA A 242 -8.88 -28.08 -10.53
CA ALA A 242 -8.68 -27.88 -11.97
C ALA A 242 -7.91 -29.03 -12.64
N ALA A 243 -7.11 -29.79 -11.88
CA ALA A 243 -6.29 -30.89 -12.39
C ALA A 243 -6.26 -32.09 -11.40
N PRO A 244 -7.36 -32.82 -11.23
CA PRO A 244 -7.53 -33.81 -10.15
C PRO A 244 -6.57 -35.01 -10.21
N ASN A 245 -5.98 -35.28 -11.38
CA ASN A 245 -5.03 -36.38 -11.57
C ASN A 245 -3.56 -35.91 -11.59
N ALA A 246 -3.30 -34.61 -11.42
CA ALA A 246 -1.92 -34.09 -11.39
C ALA A 246 -1.26 -34.41 -10.05
N PRO A 247 0.01 -34.86 -10.03
CA PRO A 247 0.74 -35.02 -8.77
C PRO A 247 0.93 -33.65 -8.09
N PRO A 248 1.04 -33.61 -6.75
CA PRO A 248 1.29 -32.37 -6.04
C PRO A 248 2.63 -31.76 -6.48
N PRO A 249 2.74 -30.42 -6.57
CA PRO A 249 3.93 -29.76 -7.07
C PRO A 249 5.11 -30.03 -6.12
N PRO A 250 6.25 -30.57 -6.58
CA PRO A 250 7.43 -30.71 -5.74
C PRO A 250 7.95 -29.35 -5.28
N ILE A 251 8.46 -29.30 -4.05
CA ILE A 251 9.13 -28.14 -3.47
C ILE A 251 10.63 -28.38 -3.59
N TYR A 252 11.29 -27.61 -4.45
CA TYR A 252 12.73 -27.65 -4.65
C TYR A 252 13.43 -26.64 -3.75
N VAL A 253 14.46 -27.13 -3.05
CA VAL A 253 15.42 -26.31 -2.31
C VAL A 253 16.77 -26.38 -3.01
N ASP A 254 17.44 -25.24 -3.13
CA ASP A 254 18.79 -25.18 -3.71
C ASP A 254 19.77 -26.06 -2.89
N PRO A 255 20.63 -26.89 -3.52
CA PRO A 255 21.61 -27.73 -2.85
C PRO A 255 22.60 -26.97 -1.95
N CYS A 256 22.94 -25.73 -2.31
CA CYS A 256 23.82 -24.84 -1.57
C CYS A 256 23.06 -24.07 -0.47
N ALA A 257 21.76 -24.31 -0.30
CA ALA A 257 20.97 -23.58 0.66
C ALA A 257 21.28 -23.98 2.11
N GLY A 258 21.38 -22.97 2.98
CA GLY A 258 21.55 -23.15 4.41
C GLY A 258 20.29 -23.67 5.09
N HIS A 259 20.41 -23.95 6.39
CA HIS A 259 19.31 -24.44 7.23
C HIS A 259 18.07 -23.54 7.22
N GLU A 260 18.22 -22.23 6.99
CA GLU A 260 17.10 -21.29 6.93
C GLU A 260 16.19 -21.52 5.71
N SER A 261 16.73 -21.81 4.53
CA SER A 261 15.90 -22.06 3.34
C SER A 261 15.12 -23.36 3.46
N GLN A 262 15.69 -24.37 4.14
CA GLN A 262 14.97 -25.59 4.45
C GLN A 262 13.78 -25.31 5.38
N LYS A 263 13.96 -24.49 6.43
CA LYS A 263 12.84 -24.04 7.28
C LYS A 263 11.78 -23.26 6.48
N GLN A 264 12.20 -22.41 5.53
CA GLN A 264 11.25 -21.70 4.65
C GLN A 264 10.48 -22.68 3.76
N ALA A 265 11.12 -23.69 3.21
CA ALA A 265 10.47 -24.71 2.40
C ALA A 265 9.49 -25.57 3.22
N GLU A 266 9.81 -25.89 4.47
CA GLU A 266 8.89 -26.57 5.39
C GLU A 266 7.61 -25.75 5.64
N LYS A 267 7.71 -24.41 5.70
CA LYS A 267 6.53 -23.54 5.84
C LYS A 267 5.59 -23.60 4.63
N VAL A 268 6.08 -23.95 3.44
CA VAL A 268 5.22 -24.15 2.25
C VAL A 268 4.28 -25.34 2.44
N LEU A 269 4.68 -26.35 3.22
CA LEU A 269 3.86 -27.54 3.49
C LEU A 269 2.58 -27.22 4.27
N ILE A 270 2.50 -26.05 4.93
CA ILE A 270 1.28 -25.59 5.63
C ILE A 270 0.10 -25.48 4.65
N VAL A 271 0.36 -25.00 3.43
CA VAL A 271 -0.67 -24.79 2.39
C VAL A 271 -0.67 -25.89 1.32
N SER A 272 0.43 -26.66 1.21
CA SER A 272 0.53 -27.80 0.29
C SER A 272 1.15 -29.02 1.00
N PRO A 273 0.39 -29.72 1.86
CA PRO A 273 0.93 -30.76 2.75
C PRO A 273 1.39 -32.04 2.04
N HIS A 274 0.89 -32.29 0.82
CA HIS A 274 1.23 -33.47 0.04
C HIS A 274 2.41 -33.25 -0.93
N SER A 275 2.94 -32.02 -1.01
CA SER A 275 4.07 -31.70 -1.87
C SER A 275 5.37 -32.33 -1.37
N PRO A 276 6.09 -33.11 -2.21
CA PRO A 276 7.36 -33.69 -1.80
C PRO A 276 8.46 -32.62 -1.75
N LEU A 277 9.24 -32.60 -0.68
CA LEU A 277 10.42 -31.75 -0.53
C LEU A 277 11.63 -32.44 -1.22
N MET A 278 12.23 -31.75 -2.19
CA MET A 278 13.31 -32.27 -3.02
C MET A 278 14.47 -31.27 -3.12
N ARG A 279 15.66 -31.76 -3.50
CA ARG A 279 16.78 -30.88 -3.86
C ARG A 279 16.72 -30.56 -5.34
N LEU A 280 17.03 -29.31 -5.69
CA LEU A 280 17.17 -28.92 -7.09
C LEU A 280 18.31 -29.75 -7.74
N PRO A 281 18.15 -30.24 -8.99
CA PRO A 281 19.21 -30.97 -9.67
C PRO A 281 20.48 -30.14 -9.81
N ALA A 282 21.64 -30.80 -9.78
CA ALA A 282 22.92 -30.14 -10.06
C ALA A 282 23.01 -29.75 -11.54
N SER A 283 23.48 -28.52 -11.80
CA SER A 283 23.71 -28.06 -13.17
C SER A 283 25.02 -28.61 -13.73
N CYS A 284 25.03 -28.95 -15.03
CA CYS A 284 26.24 -29.23 -15.81
C CYS A 284 26.46 -28.16 -16.91
N ALA A 285 26.03 -26.92 -16.63
CA ALA A 285 26.19 -25.78 -17.53
C ALA A 285 27.68 -25.49 -17.77
N ASP A 286 28.07 -25.43 -19.05
CA ASP A 286 29.39 -24.92 -19.42
C ASP A 286 29.26 -23.41 -19.62
N ILE A 287 29.46 -22.67 -18.52
CA ILE A 287 29.26 -21.23 -18.51
C ILE A 287 30.23 -20.55 -19.47
N GLU A 288 31.43 -21.08 -19.70
CA GLU A 288 32.45 -20.51 -20.60
C GLU A 288 32.09 -20.66 -22.10
N ALA A 289 31.35 -21.71 -22.46
CA ALA A 289 30.88 -21.91 -23.84
C ALA A 289 29.77 -20.94 -24.28
N ILE A 290 29.05 -20.31 -23.34
CA ILE A 290 27.96 -19.37 -23.65
C ILE A 290 28.56 -18.09 -24.26
N PRO A 291 28.01 -17.51 -25.35
CA PRO A 291 28.49 -16.22 -25.85
C PRO A 291 28.34 -15.11 -24.80
N GLN A 292 29.31 -14.18 -24.74
CA GLN A 292 29.40 -13.18 -23.68
C GLN A 292 28.12 -12.34 -23.52
N ASP A 293 27.55 -11.87 -24.61
CA ASP A 293 26.36 -11.01 -24.60
C ASP A 293 25.08 -11.78 -24.21
N LEU A 294 25.00 -13.08 -24.52
CA LEU A 294 23.93 -13.94 -24.03
C LEU A 294 24.08 -14.21 -22.54
N ALA A 295 25.31 -14.44 -22.06
CA ALA A 295 25.59 -14.59 -20.63
C ALA A 295 25.21 -13.31 -19.85
N GLU A 296 25.42 -12.12 -20.40
CA GLU A 296 24.97 -10.84 -19.83
C GLU A 296 23.44 -10.81 -19.60
N VAL A 297 22.65 -11.24 -20.59
CA VAL A 297 21.18 -11.26 -20.47
C VAL A 297 20.69 -12.37 -19.55
N MET A 298 21.29 -13.56 -19.62
CA MET A 298 20.97 -14.68 -18.71
C MET A 298 21.23 -14.29 -17.26
N TYR A 299 22.37 -13.65 -16.98
CA TYR A 299 22.68 -13.14 -15.66
C TYR A 299 21.75 -11.99 -15.24
N THR A 300 21.39 -11.10 -16.16
CA THR A 300 20.42 -10.03 -15.89
C THR A 300 19.08 -10.61 -15.40
N LEU A 301 18.56 -11.64 -16.06
CA LEU A 301 17.34 -12.34 -15.60
C LEU A 301 17.56 -13.04 -14.25
N SER A 302 18.70 -13.72 -14.08
CA SER A 302 19.05 -14.40 -12.83
C SER A 302 19.09 -13.43 -11.64
N LEU A 303 19.74 -12.27 -11.80
CA LEU A 303 19.81 -11.24 -10.77
C LEU A 303 18.45 -10.55 -10.58
N ALA A 304 17.74 -10.19 -11.65
CA ALA A 304 16.42 -9.57 -11.56
C ALA A 304 15.43 -10.45 -10.79
N SER A 305 15.46 -11.77 -10.99
CA SER A 305 14.61 -12.72 -10.26
C SER A 305 14.80 -12.71 -8.73
N ARG A 306 15.86 -12.08 -8.20
CA ARG A 306 15.99 -11.88 -6.74
C ARG A 306 15.15 -10.71 -6.23
N TYR A 307 14.70 -9.81 -7.11
CA TYR A 307 14.00 -8.57 -6.76
C TYR A 307 12.58 -8.49 -7.30
N ILE A 308 12.26 -9.21 -8.38
CA ILE A 308 10.95 -9.16 -9.05
C ILE A 308 10.28 -10.54 -9.04
N PHE A 309 8.95 -10.55 -9.12
CA PHE A 309 8.12 -11.77 -9.23
C PHE A 309 7.98 -12.24 -10.69
N ALA A 310 7.54 -13.49 -10.85
CA ALA A 310 7.47 -14.13 -12.18
C ALA A 310 6.58 -13.35 -13.16
N ASP A 311 5.48 -12.76 -12.68
CA ASP A 311 4.56 -11.94 -13.45
C ASP A 311 5.11 -10.54 -13.79
N GLU A 312 6.22 -10.13 -13.19
CA GLU A 312 6.91 -8.86 -13.50
C GLU A 312 8.06 -9.04 -14.51
N ILE A 313 8.45 -10.28 -14.86
CA ILE A 313 9.59 -10.54 -15.76
C ILE A 313 9.36 -9.97 -17.16
N GLU A 314 8.19 -10.20 -17.74
CA GLU A 314 7.88 -9.68 -19.09
C GLU A 314 7.85 -8.15 -19.10
N GLU A 315 7.31 -7.53 -18.06
CA GLU A 315 7.28 -6.09 -17.91
C GLU A 315 8.69 -5.50 -17.74
N PHE A 316 9.55 -6.16 -16.97
CA PHE A 316 10.95 -5.77 -16.83
C PHE A 316 11.69 -5.83 -18.17
N PHE A 317 11.52 -6.89 -18.95
CA PHE A 317 12.14 -6.95 -20.28
C PHE A 317 11.52 -5.95 -21.26
N LEU A 318 10.22 -5.68 -21.17
CA LEU A 318 9.57 -4.64 -21.96
C LEU A 318 10.14 -3.25 -21.64
N PHE A 319 10.44 -2.97 -20.37
CA PHE A 319 11.17 -1.77 -19.96
C PHE A 319 12.56 -1.67 -20.61
N LEU A 320 13.22 -2.81 -20.83
CA LEU A 320 14.47 -2.92 -21.60
C LEU A 320 14.27 -2.99 -23.13
N LYS A 321 13.05 -2.69 -23.61
CA LYS A 321 12.64 -2.74 -25.03
C LYS A 321 12.70 -4.14 -25.65
N LYS A 322 12.55 -5.21 -24.85
CA LYS A 322 12.49 -6.61 -25.31
C LYS A 322 11.12 -7.22 -25.00
N HIS A 323 10.48 -7.82 -25.99
CA HIS A 323 9.10 -8.30 -25.85
C HIS A 323 9.03 -9.78 -25.41
N ALA A 324 7.83 -10.28 -25.09
CA ALA A 324 7.62 -11.64 -24.58
C ALA A 324 8.29 -12.75 -25.42
N ASP A 325 8.26 -12.63 -26.76
CA ASP A 325 8.94 -13.58 -27.66
C ASP A 325 10.45 -13.69 -27.38
N PHE A 326 11.09 -12.60 -26.96
CA PHE A 326 12.51 -12.58 -26.55
C PHE A 326 12.73 -13.29 -25.23
N VAL A 327 11.85 -13.07 -24.27
CA VAL A 327 11.90 -13.72 -22.95
C VAL A 327 11.71 -15.23 -23.10
N GLY A 328 10.77 -15.67 -23.94
CA GLY A 328 10.53 -17.09 -24.23
C GLY A 328 11.77 -17.80 -24.79
N ASP A 329 12.38 -17.27 -25.85
CA ASP A 329 13.59 -17.86 -26.43
C ASP A 329 14.81 -17.75 -25.48
N LEU A 330 14.91 -16.70 -24.65
CA LEU A 330 15.92 -16.63 -23.60
C LEU A 330 15.77 -17.79 -22.61
N PHE A 331 14.55 -18.07 -22.14
CA PHE A 331 14.28 -19.22 -21.29
C PHE A 331 14.63 -20.54 -21.97
N ASP A 332 14.29 -20.69 -23.26
CA ASP A 332 14.64 -21.88 -24.03
C ASP A 332 16.16 -22.07 -24.10
N LYS A 333 16.92 -20.98 -24.31
CA LYS A 333 18.39 -21.05 -24.28
C LYS A 333 18.92 -21.37 -22.90
N MET A 334 18.41 -20.74 -21.85
CA MET A 334 18.84 -21.02 -20.47
C MET A 334 18.55 -22.47 -20.07
N PHE A 335 17.43 -23.04 -20.51
CA PHE A 335 17.10 -24.43 -20.25
C PHE A 335 18.01 -25.37 -21.06
N CYS A 336 18.21 -25.10 -22.35
CA CYS A 336 19.09 -25.91 -23.20
C CYS A 336 20.56 -25.89 -22.75
N THR A 337 21.05 -24.77 -22.22
CA THR A 337 22.41 -24.65 -21.67
C THR A 337 22.50 -25.14 -20.22
N GLN A 338 21.38 -25.61 -19.63
CA GLN A 338 21.27 -26.03 -18.23
C GLN A 338 21.62 -24.90 -17.23
N VAL A 339 21.42 -23.65 -17.61
CA VAL A 339 21.50 -22.52 -16.68
C VAL A 339 20.30 -22.50 -15.74
N THR A 340 19.10 -22.83 -16.24
CA THR A 340 17.93 -23.12 -15.40
C THR A 340 17.58 -24.60 -15.45
N MET A 341 17.18 -25.17 -14.31
CA MET A 341 16.80 -26.59 -14.21
C MET A 341 15.36 -26.85 -14.61
N VAL A 342 14.52 -25.83 -14.64
CA VAL A 342 13.09 -25.92 -14.96
C VAL A 342 12.80 -24.99 -16.13
N PRO A 343 12.12 -25.45 -17.20
CA PRO A 343 11.83 -24.60 -18.36
C PRO A 343 10.92 -23.44 -17.96
N HIS A 344 11.16 -22.26 -18.54
CA HIS A 344 10.42 -21.02 -18.26
C HIS A 344 10.35 -20.60 -16.78
N ASN A 345 11.30 -21.03 -15.94
CA ASN A 345 11.34 -20.65 -14.53
C ASN A 345 12.72 -20.09 -14.16
N ALA A 346 12.79 -18.78 -13.93
CA ALA A 346 14.03 -18.08 -13.57
C ALA A 346 14.48 -18.34 -12.12
N TYR A 347 13.57 -18.85 -11.26
CA TYR A 347 13.86 -19.11 -9.85
C TYR A 347 14.54 -20.46 -9.64
N ALA A 348 14.51 -21.34 -10.65
CA ALA A 348 15.17 -22.64 -10.70
C ALA A 348 16.63 -22.57 -11.20
N ILE A 349 17.29 -21.42 -11.05
CA ILE A 349 18.71 -21.23 -11.35
C ILE A 349 19.51 -21.55 -10.08
N PRO A 350 20.37 -22.58 -10.09
CA PRO A 350 21.24 -22.90 -8.96
C PRO A 350 22.18 -21.74 -8.57
N GLU A 351 22.48 -21.56 -7.28
CA GLU A 351 23.34 -20.48 -6.79
C GLU A 351 24.79 -20.56 -7.33
N ASP A 352 25.34 -21.76 -7.54
CA ASP A 352 26.68 -21.95 -8.12
C ASP A 352 26.75 -21.48 -9.59
N VAL A 353 25.67 -21.70 -10.34
CA VAL A 353 25.49 -21.19 -11.72
C VAL A 353 25.38 -19.66 -11.70
N HIS A 354 24.61 -19.11 -10.77
CA HIS A 354 24.48 -17.66 -10.59
C HIS A 354 25.84 -16.99 -10.34
N ASP A 355 26.62 -17.51 -9.39
CA ASP A 355 27.95 -16.99 -9.06
C ASP A 355 28.94 -17.11 -10.22
N SER A 356 28.84 -18.20 -10.99
CA SER A 356 29.67 -18.41 -12.18
C SER A 356 29.33 -17.41 -13.29
N LEU A 357 28.04 -17.13 -13.51
CA LEU A 357 27.60 -16.08 -14.44
C LEU A 357 28.05 -14.70 -13.98
N GLU A 358 27.93 -14.37 -12.69
CA GLU A 358 28.37 -13.08 -12.12
C GLU A 358 29.85 -12.82 -12.42
N LYS A 359 30.71 -13.81 -12.14
CA LYS A 359 32.16 -13.72 -12.40
C LYS A 359 32.45 -13.40 -13.86
N ARG A 360 31.69 -13.98 -14.79
CA ARG A 360 31.87 -13.80 -16.23
C ARG A 360 31.43 -12.41 -16.72
N VAL A 361 30.37 -11.83 -16.14
CA VAL A 361 29.79 -10.56 -16.61
C VAL A 361 30.22 -9.35 -15.78
N ARG A 362 31.22 -9.51 -14.90
CA ARG A 362 31.68 -8.51 -13.92
C ARG A 362 31.87 -7.10 -14.47
N VAL A 363 32.34 -6.96 -15.72
CA VAL A 363 32.57 -5.65 -16.38
C VAL A 363 31.26 -4.88 -16.60
N LYS A 364 30.16 -5.58 -16.91
CA LYS A 364 28.84 -4.99 -17.19
C LYS A 364 27.97 -4.86 -15.94
N MET A 365 28.48 -5.24 -14.77
CA MET A 365 27.68 -5.25 -13.55
C MET A 365 27.02 -3.93 -13.18
N PRO A 366 27.70 -2.77 -13.28
CA PRO A 366 27.07 -1.49 -12.99
C PRO A 366 25.83 -1.23 -13.86
N VAL A 367 25.91 -1.56 -15.16
CA VAL A 367 24.81 -1.39 -16.12
C VAL A 367 23.63 -2.32 -15.78
N ILE A 368 23.90 -3.58 -15.45
CA ILE A 368 22.86 -4.55 -15.11
C ILE A 368 22.13 -4.11 -13.82
N ARG A 369 22.88 -3.66 -12.81
CA ARG A 369 22.30 -3.13 -11.57
C ARG A 369 21.45 -1.90 -11.83
N GLU A 370 21.93 -0.97 -12.65
CA GLU A 370 21.20 0.23 -13.06
C GLU A 370 19.89 -0.09 -13.78
N CYS A 371 19.86 -1.11 -14.64
CA CYS A 371 18.63 -1.57 -15.30
C CYS A 371 17.58 -2.06 -14.28
N ILE A 372 17.99 -2.90 -13.32
CA ILE A 372 17.09 -3.44 -12.30
C ILE A 372 16.63 -2.32 -11.37
N SER A 373 17.54 -1.49 -10.87
CA SER A 373 17.21 -0.41 -9.96
C SER A 373 16.33 0.65 -10.61
N SER A 374 16.53 0.96 -11.90
CA SER A 374 15.67 1.90 -12.63
C SER A 374 14.25 1.35 -12.82
N PHE A 375 14.12 0.04 -13.04
CA PHE A 375 12.81 -0.62 -13.08
C PHE A 375 12.11 -0.57 -11.72
N LEU A 376 12.82 -0.91 -10.64
CA LEU A 376 12.28 -0.83 -9.28
C LEU A 376 11.94 0.61 -8.88
N TRP A 377 12.75 1.59 -9.30
CA TRP A 377 12.47 3.01 -9.09
C TRP A 377 11.19 3.44 -9.78
N LYS A 378 10.97 3.02 -11.04
CA LYS A 378 9.71 3.24 -11.74
C LYS A 378 8.52 2.61 -11.01
N LYS A 379 8.67 1.38 -10.52
CA LYS A 379 7.64 0.70 -9.70
C LYS A 379 7.30 1.46 -8.41
N TYR A 380 8.31 2.02 -7.75
CA TYR A 380 8.12 2.90 -6.59
C TYR A 380 7.36 4.18 -6.97
N GLN A 381 7.73 4.87 -8.04
CA GLN A 381 7.02 6.06 -8.53
C GLN A 381 5.56 5.77 -8.93
N GLU A 382 5.28 4.54 -9.36
CA GLU A 382 3.94 4.09 -9.70
C GLU A 382 3.13 3.57 -8.48
N GLY A 383 3.68 3.56 -7.27
CA GLY A 383 3.02 3.04 -6.06
C GLY A 383 2.88 1.51 -6.02
N SER A 384 3.64 0.80 -6.87
CA SER A 384 3.74 -0.67 -6.84
C SER A 384 4.74 -1.17 -5.80
N LEU A 385 5.55 -0.27 -5.22
CA LEU A 385 6.45 -0.52 -4.10
C LEU A 385 6.24 0.56 -3.05
N CYS A 386 6.12 0.17 -1.79
CA CYS A 386 6.00 1.10 -0.67
C CYS A 386 7.39 1.63 -0.24
N ALA A 387 7.45 2.86 0.24
CA ALA A 387 8.66 3.38 0.84
C ALA A 387 8.95 2.65 2.16
N SER A 388 10.12 2.05 2.29
CA SER A 388 10.57 1.46 3.55
C SER A 388 12.10 1.51 3.66
N THR A 389 12.59 1.38 4.89
CA THR A 389 14.04 1.35 5.16
C THR A 389 14.70 0.15 4.47
N ASP A 390 13.97 -0.97 4.34
CA ASP A 390 14.43 -2.17 3.66
C ASP A 390 14.44 -1.99 2.12
N LEU A 391 13.49 -1.22 1.54
CA LEU A 391 13.57 -0.82 0.13
C LEU A 391 14.79 0.07 -0.13
N LEU A 392 15.09 1.02 0.75
CA LEU A 392 16.29 1.86 0.61
C LEU A 392 17.58 1.01 0.67
N ARG A 393 17.64 0.02 1.57
CA ARG A 393 18.76 -0.95 1.62
C ARG A 393 18.90 -1.71 0.31
N THR A 394 17.78 -2.13 -0.29
CA THR A 394 17.76 -2.79 -1.60
C THR A 394 18.35 -1.91 -2.70
N PHE A 395 18.04 -0.61 -2.71
CA PHE A 395 18.67 0.31 -3.66
C PHE A 395 20.17 0.51 -3.40
N GLN A 396 20.60 0.53 -2.13
CA GLN A 396 22.02 0.60 -1.77
C GLN A 396 22.79 -0.64 -2.24
N GLU A 397 22.23 -1.84 -2.09
CA GLU A 397 22.79 -3.10 -2.58
C GLU A 397 22.95 -3.08 -4.11
N LEU A 398 21.98 -2.51 -4.82
CA LEU A 398 22.03 -2.27 -6.27
C LEU A 398 22.90 -1.07 -6.65
N GLN A 399 23.54 -0.38 -5.70
CA GLN A 399 24.37 0.81 -5.91
C GLN A 399 23.63 1.96 -6.62
N TYR A 400 22.32 2.05 -6.43
CA TYR A 400 21.49 3.07 -7.03
C TYR A 400 21.43 4.33 -6.18
N LYS A 401 21.54 5.49 -6.83
CA LYS A 401 21.39 6.80 -6.17
C LYS A 401 19.92 7.22 -6.21
N TYR A 402 19.26 7.17 -5.05
CA TYR A 402 17.89 7.65 -4.87
C TYR A 402 17.87 9.11 -4.36
N THR A 403 16.70 9.75 -4.48
CA THR A 403 16.50 11.15 -4.09
C THR A 403 16.29 11.32 -2.58
N SER A 404 16.59 12.51 -2.06
CA SER A 404 16.29 12.89 -0.67
C SER A 404 14.81 12.74 -0.31
N ASP A 405 13.92 12.95 -1.28
CA ASP A 405 12.47 12.79 -1.11
C ASP A 405 12.07 11.35 -0.78
N CYS A 406 12.69 10.35 -1.41
CA CYS A 406 12.44 8.93 -1.11
C CYS A 406 12.90 8.55 0.31
N VAL A 407 14.00 9.14 0.78
CA VAL A 407 14.49 8.95 2.16
C VAL A 407 13.50 9.54 3.16
N LEU A 408 13.06 10.78 2.92
CA LEU A 408 12.06 11.43 3.77
C LEU A 408 10.75 10.64 3.78
N HIS A 409 10.30 10.16 2.61
CA HIS A 409 9.09 9.34 2.52
C HIS A 409 9.20 8.08 3.37
N SER A 410 10.32 7.35 3.26
CA SER A 410 10.54 6.17 4.11
C SER A 410 10.54 6.50 5.60
N LEU A 411 11.18 7.60 6.02
CA LEU A 411 11.24 8.00 7.43
C LEU A 411 9.86 8.40 7.96
N PHE A 412 9.15 9.26 7.23
CA PHE A 412 7.82 9.72 7.61
C PHE A 412 6.76 8.61 7.54
N HIS A 413 6.94 7.59 6.71
CA HIS A 413 6.08 6.42 6.70
C HIS A 413 6.33 5.51 7.91
N THR A 414 7.60 5.32 8.26
CA THR A 414 8.01 4.33 9.28
C THR A 414 7.78 4.85 10.70
N TYR A 415 8.05 6.13 10.95
CA TYR A 415 8.06 6.69 12.29
C TYR A 415 6.85 7.60 12.53
N SER A 416 6.25 7.49 13.71
CA SER A 416 5.22 8.42 14.19
C SER A 416 5.81 9.78 14.53
N ASP A 417 4.99 10.83 14.58
CA ASP A 417 5.46 12.18 14.92
C ASP A 417 6.15 12.22 16.30
N VAL A 418 5.69 11.41 17.26
CA VAL A 418 6.32 11.25 18.58
C VAL A 418 7.73 10.68 18.45
N GLN A 419 7.91 9.64 17.64
CA GLN A 419 9.22 9.04 17.39
C GLN A 419 10.13 10.00 16.64
N ILE A 420 9.60 10.70 15.63
CA ILE A 420 10.34 11.68 14.83
C ILE A 420 10.86 12.81 15.70
N ALA A 421 10.06 13.32 16.65
CA ALA A 421 10.47 14.39 17.56
C ALA A 421 11.74 14.05 18.37
N HIS A 422 12.01 12.75 18.59
CA HIS A 422 13.16 12.26 19.37
C HIS A 422 14.20 11.51 18.53
N LEU A 423 14.03 11.44 17.21
CA LEU A 423 14.93 10.74 16.31
C LEU A 423 16.29 11.44 16.24
N GLN A 424 17.39 10.69 16.37
CA GLN A 424 18.74 11.25 16.21
C GLN A 424 19.01 11.60 14.74
N VAL A 425 19.34 12.87 14.47
CA VAL A 425 19.57 13.39 13.10
C VAL A 425 21.05 13.38 12.69
N GLU A 426 21.92 12.82 13.54
CA GLU A 426 23.38 12.85 13.35
C GLU A 426 23.81 12.21 12.03
N GLU A 427 23.15 11.10 11.65
CA GLU A 427 23.37 10.37 10.39
C GLU A 427 23.07 11.20 9.14
N TYR A 428 22.19 12.20 9.26
CA TYR A 428 21.74 13.04 8.14
C TYR A 428 22.36 14.43 8.16
N THR A 429 23.35 14.68 9.04
CA THR A 429 24.00 15.98 9.17
C THR A 429 24.65 16.42 7.86
N GLY A 430 24.36 17.66 7.43
CA GLY A 430 24.88 18.23 6.19
C GLY A 430 24.11 17.82 4.91
N THR A 431 23.01 17.06 5.02
CA THR A 431 22.14 16.70 3.89
C THR A 431 20.84 17.52 3.88
N ASP A 432 20.17 17.59 2.73
CA ASP A 432 18.82 18.19 2.64
C ASP A 432 17.80 17.48 3.54
N VAL A 433 17.92 16.15 3.69
CA VAL A 433 17.10 15.32 4.59
C VAL A 433 17.25 15.81 6.04
N GLY A 434 18.49 15.97 6.50
CA GLY A 434 18.76 16.44 7.87
C GLY A 434 18.30 17.88 8.11
N ALA A 435 18.38 18.76 7.10
CA ALA A 435 17.85 20.12 7.21
C ALA A 435 16.32 20.11 7.39
N VAL A 436 15.60 19.31 6.59
CA VAL A 436 14.14 19.17 6.66
C VAL A 436 13.71 18.56 7.99
N LEU A 437 14.33 17.45 8.40
CA LEU A 437 14.02 16.78 9.66
C LEU A 437 14.19 17.72 10.85
N LYS A 438 15.27 18.51 10.90
CA LYS A 438 15.49 19.48 11.98
C LYS A 438 14.40 20.54 12.06
N VAL A 439 13.97 21.09 10.91
CA VAL A 439 12.89 22.08 10.88
C VAL A 439 11.59 21.45 11.38
N TYR A 440 11.24 20.27 10.86
CA TYR A 440 10.01 19.58 11.26
C TYR A 440 10.01 19.16 12.74
N GLN A 441 11.13 18.60 13.24
CA GLN A 441 11.32 18.29 14.66
C GLN A 441 11.19 19.53 15.55
N HIS A 442 11.77 20.66 15.14
CA HIS A 442 11.62 21.91 15.86
C HIS A 442 10.14 22.30 15.97
N THR A 443 9.39 22.22 14.86
CA THR A 443 7.95 22.47 14.84
C THR A 443 7.19 21.54 15.79
N LEU A 444 7.50 20.25 15.81
CA LEU A 444 6.89 19.27 16.73
C LEU A 444 7.18 19.62 18.20
N LEU A 445 8.43 19.92 18.53
CA LEU A 445 8.85 20.27 19.89
C LEU A 445 8.23 21.58 20.37
N VAL A 446 8.03 22.57 19.49
CA VAL A 446 7.28 23.78 19.82
C VAL A 446 5.81 23.45 20.07
N GLY A 447 5.21 22.57 19.25
CA GLY A 447 3.84 22.08 19.45
C GLY A 447 3.62 21.34 20.77
N MET A 448 4.65 20.64 21.28
CA MET A 448 4.60 20.00 22.59
C MET A 448 4.61 21.01 23.76
N ARG A 449 5.12 22.24 23.58
CA ARG A 449 5.26 23.24 24.67
C ARG A 449 3.97 24.04 24.97
N GLU A 450 2.82 23.55 24.53
CA GLU A 450 1.47 24.14 24.68
C GLU A 450 1.25 25.56 24.09
N ASP A 451 2.22 26.13 23.38
CA ASP A 451 2.03 27.37 22.62
C ASP A 451 1.48 27.06 21.21
N ALA A 452 0.15 26.91 21.12
CA ALA A 452 -0.54 26.57 19.88
C ALA A 452 -0.37 27.62 18.76
N GLU A 453 -0.22 28.90 19.11
CA GLU A 453 -0.04 29.97 18.11
C GLU A 453 1.39 30.01 17.57
N ALA A 454 2.40 29.81 18.43
CA ALA A 454 3.78 29.63 17.96
C ALA A 454 3.90 28.38 17.11
N ALA A 455 3.35 27.25 17.55
CA ALA A 455 3.38 25.99 16.81
C ALA A 455 2.75 26.13 15.42
N PHE A 456 1.62 26.85 15.32
CA PHE A 456 0.95 27.09 14.03
C PHE A 456 1.79 27.98 13.10
N ARG A 457 2.43 29.04 13.62
CA ARG A 457 3.32 29.91 12.83
C ARG A 457 4.54 29.14 12.33
N GLU A 458 5.18 28.36 13.19
CA GLU A 458 6.34 27.53 12.83
C GLU A 458 5.96 26.45 11.81
N ALA A 459 4.79 25.81 11.96
CA ALA A 459 4.31 24.82 10.99
C ALA A 459 4.04 25.44 9.61
N LYS A 460 3.50 26.67 9.54
CA LYS A 460 3.35 27.38 8.26
C LYS A 460 4.70 27.78 7.63
N ALA A 461 5.65 28.21 8.44
CA ALA A 461 7.00 28.52 7.96
C ALA A 461 7.73 27.27 7.45
N CYS A 462 7.59 26.15 8.18
CA CYS A 462 8.05 24.82 7.77
C CYS A 462 7.43 24.45 6.42
N LEU A 463 6.11 24.48 6.29
CA LEU A 463 5.39 24.14 5.05
C LEU A 463 5.89 24.94 3.83
N THR A 464 6.05 26.26 3.99
CA THR A 464 6.55 27.14 2.90
C THR A 464 7.94 26.70 2.43
N THR A 465 8.79 26.27 3.37
CA THR A 465 10.14 25.77 3.08
C THR A 465 10.08 24.41 2.35
N LEU A 466 9.15 23.54 2.74
CA LEU A 466 8.98 22.22 2.14
C LEU A 466 8.45 22.32 0.70
N GLN A 467 7.42 23.14 0.46
CA GLN A 467 6.85 23.38 -0.86
C GLN A 467 7.86 23.97 -1.86
N ALA A 468 8.72 24.87 -1.39
CA ALA A 468 9.80 25.40 -2.22
C ALA A 468 10.79 24.30 -2.68
N ARG A 469 10.92 23.21 -1.90
CA ARG A 469 11.81 22.08 -2.16
C ARG A 469 11.10 20.85 -2.75
N ARG A 470 9.76 20.85 -2.78
CA ARG A 470 8.88 19.76 -3.28
C ARG A 470 9.07 18.43 -2.53
N PHE A 471 8.95 18.46 -1.21
CA PHE A 471 9.06 17.26 -0.36
C PHE A 471 7.67 16.80 0.09
N VAL A 472 6.99 16.05 -0.76
CA VAL A 472 5.55 15.74 -0.62
C VAL A 472 5.24 14.98 0.67
N SER A 473 6.09 14.04 1.08
CA SER A 473 5.91 13.29 2.34
C SER A 473 6.03 14.16 3.60
N ALA A 474 6.90 15.17 3.56
CA ALA A 474 7.04 16.14 4.63
C ALA A 474 5.88 17.16 4.61
N GLU A 475 5.41 17.54 3.42
CA GLU A 475 4.23 18.39 3.22
C GLU A 475 2.99 17.73 3.84
N TYR A 476 2.74 16.45 3.53
CA TYR A 476 1.68 15.64 4.13
C TYR A 476 1.68 15.71 5.67
N ARG A 477 2.84 15.46 6.28
CA ARG A 477 3.02 15.46 7.74
C ARG A 477 2.81 16.85 8.34
N THR A 478 3.23 17.89 7.64
CA THR A 478 3.06 19.27 8.08
C THR A 478 1.62 19.75 7.94
N PHE A 479 0.92 19.37 6.87
CA PHE A 479 -0.51 19.62 6.71
C PHE A 479 -1.33 18.90 7.78
N SER A 480 -1.01 17.64 8.06
CA SER A 480 -1.66 16.88 9.13
C SER A 480 -1.48 17.56 10.49
N LEU A 481 -0.27 18.02 10.81
CA LEU A 481 0.01 18.78 12.03
C LEU A 481 -0.78 20.10 12.10
N LEU A 482 -0.86 20.85 11.00
CA LEU A 482 -1.68 22.07 10.90
C LEU A 482 -3.17 21.76 11.13
N GLY A 483 -3.66 20.65 10.59
CA GLY A 483 -5.02 20.15 10.82
C GLY A 483 -5.29 19.89 12.30
N PHE A 484 -4.39 19.21 13.00
CA PHE A 484 -4.56 18.98 14.44
C PHE A 484 -4.45 20.26 15.29
N LEU A 485 -3.52 21.16 14.95
CA LEU A 485 -3.38 22.44 15.64
C LEU A 485 -4.65 23.31 15.48
N THR A 486 -5.30 23.28 14.32
CA THR A 486 -6.54 24.01 14.05
C THR A 486 -7.77 23.37 14.70
N ILE A 487 -7.84 22.03 14.73
CA ILE A 487 -8.82 21.30 15.55
C ILE A 487 -8.73 21.71 17.01
N GLY A 488 -7.54 21.78 17.59
CA GLY A 488 -7.33 22.20 18.99
C GLY A 488 -7.87 23.61 19.30
N GLN A 489 -7.98 24.46 18.29
CA GLN A 489 -8.56 25.81 18.37
C GLN A 489 -10.07 25.86 18.05
N SER A 490 -10.74 24.70 17.90
CA SER A 490 -12.13 24.58 17.45
C SER A 490 -12.40 25.17 16.06
N LYS A 491 -11.37 25.29 15.19
CA LYS A 491 -11.47 25.80 13.81
C LYS A 491 -11.58 24.66 12.82
N PHE A 492 -12.73 23.99 12.81
CA PHE A 492 -12.93 22.76 12.05
C PHE A 492 -12.89 22.95 10.52
N GLU A 493 -13.41 24.08 9.99
CA GLU A 493 -13.37 24.35 8.54
C GLU A 493 -11.93 24.46 8.01
N ASP A 494 -11.06 25.16 8.74
CA ASP A 494 -9.64 25.27 8.40
C ASP A 494 -8.94 23.90 8.48
N ALA A 495 -9.29 23.10 9.49
CA ALA A 495 -8.75 21.75 9.64
C ALA A 495 -9.13 20.84 8.47
N LEU A 496 -10.39 20.89 8.02
CA LEU A 496 -10.83 20.14 6.84
C LEU A 496 -10.04 20.51 5.59
N VAL A 497 -9.71 21.79 5.40
CA VAL A 497 -8.86 22.24 4.29
C VAL A 497 -7.45 21.64 4.40
N TYR A 498 -6.83 21.69 5.57
CA TYR A 498 -5.48 21.15 5.77
C TYR A 498 -5.43 19.62 5.61
N PHE A 499 -6.39 18.88 6.17
CA PHE A 499 -6.46 17.43 5.95
C PHE A 499 -6.85 17.07 4.51
N GLY A 500 -7.59 17.94 3.81
CA GLY A 500 -7.82 17.81 2.38
C GLY A 500 -6.52 17.86 1.58
N TYR A 501 -5.66 18.84 1.84
CA TYR A 501 -4.33 18.90 1.20
C TYR A 501 -3.44 17.71 1.58
N ALA A 502 -3.50 17.24 2.84
CA ALA A 502 -2.81 16.02 3.23
C ALA A 502 -3.35 14.79 2.44
N LEU A 503 -4.65 14.71 2.18
CA LEU A 503 -5.19 13.64 1.35
C LEU A 503 -4.66 13.69 -0.09
N ASP A 504 -4.61 14.89 -0.69
CA ASP A 504 -4.05 15.09 -2.04
C ASP A 504 -2.57 14.64 -2.12
N ASP A 505 -1.76 14.99 -1.11
CA ASP A 505 -0.35 14.55 -1.01
C ASP A 505 -0.24 13.03 -0.87
N ALA A 506 -1.10 12.40 -0.07
CA ALA A 506 -1.12 10.96 0.11
C ALA A 506 -1.51 10.22 -1.19
N GLU A 507 -2.44 10.77 -1.97
CA GLU A 507 -2.81 10.26 -3.30
C GLU A 507 -1.66 10.40 -4.30
N GLN A 508 -0.95 11.54 -4.26
CA GLN A 508 0.23 11.76 -5.10
C GLN A 508 1.36 10.77 -4.78
N LEU A 509 1.60 10.51 -3.49
CA LEU A 509 2.59 9.54 -3.02
C LEU A 509 2.17 8.08 -3.26
N ARG A 510 0.86 7.84 -3.46
CA ARG A 510 0.24 6.50 -3.54
C ARG A 510 0.53 5.65 -2.30
N ASP A 511 0.62 6.31 -1.14
CA ASP A 511 0.88 5.64 0.13
C ASP A 511 -0.44 5.25 0.79
N GLY A 512 -0.69 3.93 0.86
CA GLY A 512 -1.94 3.39 1.40
C GLY A 512 -2.19 3.76 2.85
N ASP A 513 -1.14 3.90 3.64
CA ASP A 513 -1.28 4.23 5.05
C ASP A 513 -1.57 5.72 5.27
N PHE A 514 -0.85 6.60 4.57
CA PHE A 514 -1.12 8.04 4.62
C PHE A 514 -2.52 8.35 4.12
N LEU A 515 -3.00 7.62 3.09
CA LEU A 515 -4.38 7.71 2.60
C LEU A 515 -5.39 7.35 3.69
N CYS A 516 -5.20 6.20 4.36
CA CYS A 516 -6.09 5.78 5.45
C CYS A 516 -6.09 6.79 6.60
N SER A 517 -4.91 7.26 6.99
CA SER A 517 -4.72 8.28 8.03
C SER A 517 -5.45 9.59 7.69
N ALA A 518 -5.28 10.14 6.47
CA ALA A 518 -5.94 11.38 6.06
C ALA A 518 -7.47 11.25 6.00
N LEU A 519 -7.98 10.13 5.46
CA LEU A 519 -9.42 9.84 5.44
C LEU A 519 -9.99 9.72 6.85
N PHE A 520 -9.26 9.10 7.77
CA PHE A 520 -9.63 9.03 9.18
C PHE A 520 -9.68 10.42 9.81
N HIS A 521 -8.66 11.27 9.61
CA HIS A 521 -8.62 12.64 10.12
C HIS A 521 -9.78 13.51 9.61
N LEU A 522 -10.11 13.41 8.32
CA LEU A 522 -11.30 14.08 7.76
C LEU A 522 -12.58 13.59 8.43
N SER A 523 -12.71 12.27 8.62
CA SER A 523 -13.90 11.69 9.24
C SER A 523 -14.12 12.14 10.69
N ILE A 524 -13.07 12.17 11.51
CA ILE A 524 -13.16 12.64 12.90
C ILE A 524 -13.45 14.14 12.95
N THR A 525 -12.93 14.92 12.00
CA THR A 525 -13.19 16.37 11.93
C THR A 525 -14.67 16.64 11.64
N TYR A 526 -15.27 15.94 10.67
CA TYR A 526 -16.70 16.02 10.40
C TYR A 526 -17.55 15.50 11.57
N PHE A 527 -17.08 14.45 12.26
CA PHE A 527 -17.74 13.96 13.47
C PHE A 527 -17.77 15.03 14.58
N LEU A 528 -16.65 15.72 14.83
CA LEU A 528 -16.56 16.81 15.80
C LEU A 528 -17.51 17.97 15.45
N GLN A 529 -17.67 18.29 14.16
CA GLN A 529 -18.66 19.26 13.67
C GLN A 529 -20.13 18.78 13.78
N HIS A 530 -20.38 17.52 14.15
CA HIS A 530 -21.69 16.87 14.11
C HIS A 530 -22.28 16.73 12.69
N ASN A 531 -21.42 16.78 11.66
CA ASN A 531 -21.80 16.47 10.29
C ASN A 531 -21.67 14.97 10.03
N PHE A 532 -22.61 14.20 10.58
CA PHE A 532 -22.58 12.74 10.54
C PHE A 532 -22.67 12.14 9.14
N THR A 533 -23.35 12.82 8.20
CA THR A 533 -23.42 12.38 6.79
C THR A 533 -22.03 12.37 6.15
N GLN A 534 -21.26 13.45 6.28
CA GLN A 534 -19.90 13.51 5.73
C GLN A 534 -18.94 12.60 6.50
N ALA A 535 -19.06 12.52 7.83
CA ALA A 535 -18.24 11.61 8.63
C ALA A 535 -18.42 10.14 8.18
N ARG A 536 -19.67 9.69 7.94
CA ARG A 536 -19.96 8.35 7.38
C ARG A 536 -19.39 8.17 5.98
N LEU A 537 -19.49 9.18 5.11
CA LEU A 537 -18.93 9.13 3.76
C LEU A 537 -17.42 8.89 3.79
N PHE A 538 -16.68 9.64 4.60
CA PHE A 538 -15.22 9.48 4.72
C PHE A 538 -14.81 8.18 5.41
N LEU A 539 -15.58 7.68 6.39
CA LEU A 539 -15.36 6.33 6.96
C LEU A 539 -15.64 5.20 5.96
N SER A 540 -16.60 5.39 5.04
CA SER A 540 -16.82 4.44 3.94
C SER A 540 -15.62 4.43 2.99
N LYS A 541 -15.14 5.61 2.57
CA LYS A 541 -13.92 5.72 1.75
C LYS A 541 -12.71 5.12 2.45
N LEU A 542 -12.58 5.31 3.76
CA LEU A 542 -11.53 4.69 4.57
C LEU A 542 -11.66 3.15 4.53
N SER A 543 -12.86 2.60 4.67
CA SER A 543 -13.09 1.15 4.61
C SER A 543 -12.74 0.57 3.23
N ASP A 544 -13.03 1.30 2.16
CA ASP A 544 -12.63 0.95 0.79
C ASP A 544 -11.11 1.00 0.61
N ALA A 545 -10.45 2.03 1.18
CA ALA A 545 -8.99 2.15 1.16
C ALA A 545 -8.31 1.03 1.95
N ILE A 546 -8.80 0.71 3.16
CA ILE A 546 -8.32 -0.42 3.98
C ILE A 546 -8.40 -1.72 3.20
N SER A 547 -9.49 -1.95 2.46
CA SER A 547 -9.67 -3.16 1.67
C SER A 547 -8.75 -3.19 0.43
N THR A 548 -8.62 -2.04 -0.25
CA THR A 548 -7.83 -1.90 -1.49
C THR A 548 -6.33 -1.99 -1.23
N TYR A 549 -5.85 -1.31 -0.18
CA TYR A 549 -4.44 -1.26 0.21
C TYR A 549 -4.10 -2.29 1.28
N PHE A 550 -5.07 -3.04 1.80
CA PHE A 550 -4.90 -4.03 2.86
C PHE A 550 -4.27 -3.47 4.16
N GLU A 551 -4.46 -2.18 4.46
CA GLU A 551 -3.95 -1.51 5.66
C GLU A 551 -4.84 -1.80 6.88
N GLN A 552 -4.91 -3.09 7.27
CA GLN A 552 -5.86 -3.61 8.26
C GLN A 552 -5.70 -3.02 9.67
N ARG A 553 -4.58 -2.35 9.96
CA ARG A 553 -4.37 -1.63 11.24
C ARG A 553 -5.41 -0.53 11.50
N TRP A 554 -6.02 0.01 10.45
CA TRP A 554 -7.07 1.02 10.54
C TRP A 554 -8.47 0.45 10.73
N LYS A 555 -8.66 -0.87 10.60
CA LYS A 555 -9.99 -1.50 10.59
C LYS A 555 -10.72 -1.33 11.92
N THR A 556 -10.05 -1.58 13.04
CA THR A 556 -10.66 -1.46 14.38
C THR A 556 -11.14 -0.04 14.63
N VAL A 557 -10.29 0.97 14.40
CA VAL A 557 -10.65 2.38 14.66
C VAL A 557 -11.70 2.90 13.67
N SER A 558 -11.70 2.42 12.42
CA SER A 558 -12.74 2.75 11.43
C SER A 558 -14.11 2.25 11.89
N LEU A 559 -14.21 0.96 12.25
CA LEU A 559 -15.44 0.35 12.77
C LEU A 559 -15.88 1.02 14.08
N PHE A 560 -14.94 1.30 14.97
CA PHE A 560 -15.22 1.99 16.23
C PHE A 560 -15.85 3.37 15.99
N MET A 561 -15.31 4.17 15.08
CA MET A 561 -15.88 5.48 14.75
C MET A 561 -17.23 5.38 14.02
N GLN A 562 -17.45 4.35 13.19
CA GLN A 562 -18.78 4.08 12.63
C GLN A 562 -19.78 3.78 13.76
N GLY A 563 -19.38 2.98 14.75
CA GLY A 563 -20.18 2.70 15.95
C GLY A 563 -20.50 3.96 16.75
N ARG A 564 -19.51 4.86 16.93
CA ARG A 564 -19.69 6.17 17.59
C ARG A 564 -20.73 7.03 16.88
N ILE A 565 -20.72 7.08 15.55
CA ILE A 565 -21.73 7.85 14.78
C ILE A 565 -23.12 7.26 14.97
N SER A 566 -23.28 5.94 14.81
CA SER A 566 -24.58 5.29 15.03
C SER A 566 -25.08 5.49 16.46
N LEU A 567 -24.20 5.49 17.46
CA LEU A 567 -24.56 5.77 18.85
C LEU A 567 -25.05 7.22 19.03
N SER A 568 -24.38 8.19 18.42
CA SER A 568 -24.82 9.60 18.42
C SER A 568 -26.18 9.81 17.73
N LEU A 569 -26.52 8.98 16.75
CA LEU A 569 -27.81 9.00 16.05
C LEU A 569 -28.91 8.16 16.72
N GLY A 570 -28.62 7.45 17.82
CA GLY A 570 -29.60 6.59 18.48
C GLY A 570 -29.80 5.22 17.81
N GLU A 571 -28.98 4.88 16.81
CA GLU A 571 -29.01 3.59 16.09
C GLU A 571 -28.28 2.49 16.91
N TYR A 572 -28.76 2.20 18.12
CA TYR A 572 -28.03 1.39 19.09
C TYR A 572 -27.69 -0.04 18.63
N ALA A 573 -28.58 -0.67 17.87
CA ALA A 573 -28.33 -1.99 17.32
C ALA A 573 -27.18 -1.99 16.31
N GLN A 574 -27.09 -0.95 15.47
CA GLN A 574 -26.00 -0.80 14.51
C GLN A 574 -24.69 -0.44 15.22
N ALA A 575 -24.74 0.48 16.17
CA ALA A 575 -23.58 0.85 16.99
C ALA A 575 -22.96 -0.37 17.67
N ARG A 576 -23.80 -1.19 18.31
CA ARG A 576 -23.37 -2.45 18.93
C ARG A 576 -22.70 -3.39 17.93
N ARG A 577 -23.27 -3.59 16.74
CA ARG A 577 -22.67 -4.46 15.70
C ARG A 577 -21.28 -3.98 15.32
N CYS A 578 -21.12 -2.68 15.04
CA CYS A 578 -19.81 -2.11 14.71
C CYS A 578 -18.79 -2.32 15.84
N PHE A 579 -19.17 -2.12 17.10
CA PHE A 579 -18.27 -2.35 18.24
C PHE A 579 -17.96 -3.84 18.48
N ASP A 580 -18.95 -4.72 18.35
CA ASP A 580 -18.75 -6.18 18.49
C ASP A 580 -17.82 -6.69 17.36
N GLU A 581 -17.99 -6.23 16.12
CA GLU A 581 -17.10 -6.56 14.98
C GLU A 581 -15.67 -6.01 15.17
N ALA A 582 -15.55 -4.77 15.68
CA ALA A 582 -14.25 -4.18 16.02
C ALA A 582 -13.54 -4.98 17.12
N ALA A 583 -14.28 -5.41 18.15
CA ALA A 583 -13.75 -6.22 19.25
C ALA A 583 -13.30 -7.60 18.75
N ASP A 584 -14.10 -8.29 17.92
CA ASP A 584 -13.73 -9.61 17.39
C ASP A 584 -12.45 -9.55 16.54
N PHE A 585 -12.30 -8.48 15.75
CA PHE A 585 -11.09 -8.26 14.97
C PHE A 585 -9.88 -7.88 15.84
N ALA A 586 -10.10 -7.03 16.85
CA ALA A 586 -9.06 -6.64 17.80
C ALA A 586 -8.60 -7.82 18.65
N LEU A 587 -9.50 -8.72 19.08
CA LEU A 587 -9.15 -9.93 19.83
C LEU A 587 -8.10 -10.77 19.11
N GLN A 588 -8.21 -10.84 17.78
CA GLN A 588 -7.32 -11.66 16.97
C GLN A 588 -5.95 -11.04 16.73
N TYR A 589 -5.86 -9.71 16.56
CA TYR A 589 -4.65 -9.04 16.07
C TYR A 589 -4.18 -7.82 16.86
N PHE A 590 -5.05 -7.22 17.67
CA PHE A 590 -4.83 -5.97 18.40
C PHE A 590 -5.43 -6.05 19.81
N GLU A 591 -5.04 -7.07 20.58
CA GLU A 591 -5.67 -7.48 21.85
C GLU A 591 -5.91 -6.29 22.80
N HIS A 592 -4.98 -5.34 22.87
CA HIS A 592 -5.09 -4.12 23.70
C HIS A 592 -6.30 -3.21 23.37
N GLN A 593 -6.88 -3.31 22.16
CA GLN A 593 -8.02 -2.50 21.72
C GLN A 593 -9.37 -3.21 21.96
N GLU A 594 -9.37 -4.52 22.16
CA GLU A 594 -10.58 -5.33 22.31
C GLU A 594 -11.45 -4.89 23.49
N PRO A 595 -10.91 -4.66 24.71
CA PRO A 595 -11.76 -4.42 25.86
C PRO A 595 -12.49 -3.09 25.76
N LEU A 596 -11.85 -2.06 25.18
CA LEU A 596 -12.49 -0.77 24.92
C LEU A 596 -13.67 -0.95 23.96
N CYS A 597 -13.52 -1.73 22.89
CA CYS A 597 -14.61 -2.01 21.96
C CYS A 597 -15.79 -2.71 22.68
N ARG A 598 -15.52 -3.67 23.58
CA ARG A 598 -16.56 -4.33 24.38
C ARG A 598 -17.26 -3.39 25.36
N VAL A 599 -16.53 -2.49 26.00
CA VAL A 599 -17.11 -1.47 26.90
C VAL A 599 -18.09 -0.59 26.12
N TRP A 600 -17.74 -0.15 24.92
CA TRP A 600 -18.65 0.64 24.07
C TRP A 600 -19.82 -0.16 23.49
N ALA A 601 -19.61 -1.45 23.16
CA ALA A 601 -20.72 -2.34 22.80
C ALA A 601 -21.71 -2.52 23.95
N ALA A 602 -21.22 -2.64 25.19
CA ALA A 602 -22.04 -2.71 26.38
C ALA A 602 -22.78 -1.38 26.64
N HIS A 603 -22.16 -0.23 26.33
CA HIS A 603 -22.83 1.07 26.41
C HIS A 603 -24.00 1.19 25.42
N ALA A 604 -23.82 0.75 24.17
CA ALA A 604 -24.93 0.69 23.20
C ALA A 604 -26.09 -0.21 23.71
N ARG A 605 -25.77 -1.35 24.35
CA ARG A 605 -26.79 -2.23 24.98
C ARG A 605 -27.48 -1.58 26.17
N LEU A 606 -26.73 -0.86 27.01
CA LEU A 606 -27.27 -0.09 28.12
C LEU A 606 -28.33 0.87 27.59
N LEU A 607 -27.97 1.69 26.59
CA LEU A 607 -28.87 2.70 26.02
C LEU A 607 -30.13 2.10 25.39
N ALA A 608 -30.02 0.96 24.69
CA ALA A 608 -31.16 0.26 24.09
C ALA A 608 -32.15 -0.33 25.12
N ASP A 609 -31.69 -1.19 26.03
CA ASP A 609 -32.59 -2.13 26.74
C ASP A 609 -32.42 -2.14 28.29
N LYS A 610 -31.74 -1.15 28.89
CA LYS A 610 -31.50 -1.08 30.36
C LYS A 610 -30.93 -2.39 30.95
N SER A 611 -29.95 -3.00 30.28
CA SER A 611 -29.48 -4.36 30.61
C SER A 611 -28.57 -4.45 31.86
N TYR A 612 -28.95 -5.32 32.81
CA TYR A 612 -28.10 -5.72 33.96
C TYR A 612 -26.76 -6.36 33.52
N ALA A 613 -26.70 -6.98 32.34
CA ALA A 613 -25.48 -7.61 31.83
C ALA A 613 -24.39 -6.59 31.46
N ALA A 614 -24.77 -5.37 31.05
CA ALA A 614 -23.81 -4.29 30.81
C ALA A 614 -23.17 -3.79 32.11
N HIS A 615 -23.95 -3.79 33.20
CA HIS A 615 -23.51 -3.31 34.50
C HIS A 615 -22.36 -4.14 35.08
N ALA A 616 -22.47 -5.47 35.06
CA ALA A 616 -21.42 -6.37 35.55
C ALA A 616 -20.10 -6.15 34.79
N LEU A 617 -20.16 -6.03 33.46
CA LEU A 617 -18.98 -5.74 32.64
C LEU A 617 -18.31 -4.41 33.04
N PHE A 618 -19.10 -3.36 33.27
CA PHE A 618 -18.54 -2.08 33.70
C PHE A 618 -17.89 -2.15 35.08
N GLN A 619 -18.48 -2.91 36.02
CA GLN A 619 -17.89 -3.14 37.34
C GLN A 619 -16.55 -3.87 37.26
N ASP A 620 -16.45 -4.88 36.39
CA ASP A 620 -15.22 -5.65 36.22
C ASP A 620 -14.08 -4.83 35.59
N MET A 621 -14.41 -3.82 34.78
CA MET A 621 -13.46 -3.10 33.93
C MET A 621 -13.21 -1.63 34.36
N CYS A 622 -13.92 -1.11 35.35
CA CYS A 622 -13.89 0.32 35.69
C CYS A 622 -12.53 0.83 36.19
N ASP A 623 -11.71 -0.05 36.77
CA ASP A 623 -10.38 0.32 37.28
C ASP A 623 -9.34 0.48 36.15
N GLN A 624 -9.56 -0.19 35.02
CA GLN A 624 -8.63 -0.24 33.90
C GLN A 624 -9.02 0.71 32.76
N TYR A 625 -10.33 0.92 32.55
CA TYR A 625 -10.85 1.73 31.45
C TYR A 625 -11.73 2.87 31.98
N PRO A 626 -11.33 4.14 31.79
CA PRO A 626 -12.10 5.30 32.22
C PRO A 626 -13.53 5.33 31.67
N ASP A 627 -13.72 4.82 30.46
CA ASP A 627 -15.03 4.75 29.80
C ASP A 627 -15.96 3.74 30.49
N ALA A 628 -15.41 2.65 31.02
CA ALA A 628 -16.20 1.68 31.79
C ALA A 628 -16.70 2.30 33.09
N TYR A 629 -15.85 3.07 33.80
CA TYR A 629 -16.27 3.84 34.97
C TYR A 629 -17.37 4.86 34.61
N LEU A 630 -17.18 5.61 33.52
CA LEU A 630 -18.21 6.53 33.02
C LEU A 630 -19.56 5.83 32.80
N PHE A 631 -19.59 4.73 32.04
CA PHE A 631 -20.83 4.03 31.72
C PHE A 631 -21.41 3.29 32.94
N LEU A 632 -20.57 2.90 33.92
CA LEU A 632 -21.03 2.42 35.21
C LEU A 632 -21.84 3.50 35.92
N VAL A 633 -21.29 4.72 36.09
CA VAL A 633 -21.99 5.85 36.72
C VAL A 633 -23.27 6.19 35.96
N GLU A 634 -23.23 6.22 34.63
CA GLU A 634 -24.42 6.45 33.81
C GLU A 634 -25.51 5.39 34.04
N SER A 635 -25.13 4.13 34.21
CA SER A 635 -26.09 3.05 34.48
C SER A 635 -26.85 3.27 35.80
N TYR A 636 -26.17 3.75 36.85
CA TYR A 636 -26.81 4.14 38.13
C TYR A 636 -27.70 5.37 37.96
N VAL A 637 -27.25 6.35 37.19
CA VAL A 637 -28.07 7.52 36.85
C VAL A 637 -29.34 7.12 36.07
N ARG A 638 -29.32 6.05 35.28
CA ARG A 638 -30.51 5.60 34.54
C ARG A 638 -31.44 4.72 35.36
N ALA A 639 -30.94 4.10 36.42
CA ALA A 639 -31.74 3.28 37.29
C ALA A 639 -32.71 4.11 38.15
N GLU A 640 -33.88 3.52 38.42
CA GLU A 640 -34.95 4.15 39.21
C GLU A 640 -34.81 3.88 40.71
N CYS A 641 -34.01 2.89 41.13
CA CYS A 641 -34.05 2.30 42.48
C CYS A 641 -32.72 2.31 43.27
N PHE A 642 -31.66 2.99 42.81
CA PHE A 642 -30.40 3.07 43.54
C PHE A 642 -30.28 4.42 44.26
N ASP A 643 -30.35 4.36 45.59
CA ASP A 643 -30.19 5.52 46.47
C ASP A 643 -29.03 5.28 47.44
N ASP A 644 -27.84 4.90 46.98
CA ASP A 644 -26.69 4.75 47.87
C ASP A 644 -25.76 5.98 47.78
N PRO A 645 -25.68 6.84 48.82
CA PRO A 645 -24.83 8.02 48.84
C PRO A 645 -23.35 7.69 49.06
N THR A 646 -23.01 6.41 49.34
CA THR A 646 -21.62 5.97 49.51
C THR A 646 -20.92 5.66 48.18
N LEU A 647 -21.68 5.52 47.10
CA LEU A 647 -21.14 5.32 45.75
C LEU A 647 -20.54 6.62 45.20
N PHE A 648 -19.44 6.50 44.45
CA PHE A 648 -18.79 7.61 43.75
C PHE A 648 -18.37 8.77 44.67
N GLN A 649 -17.98 8.48 45.92
CA GLN A 649 -17.44 9.48 46.84
C GLN A 649 -16.00 9.90 46.49
N SER A 650 -15.23 8.98 45.91
CA SER A 650 -13.93 9.26 45.30
C SER A 650 -14.12 9.48 43.80
N PHE A 651 -13.94 10.72 43.35
CA PHE A 651 -13.80 11.01 41.93
C PHE A 651 -12.40 10.53 41.50
N PRO A 652 -12.22 9.98 40.28
CA PRO A 652 -10.90 9.93 39.68
C PRO A 652 -10.34 11.35 39.81
N GLU A 653 -9.26 11.52 40.56
CA GLU A 653 -8.78 12.84 40.92
C GLU A 653 -8.63 13.72 39.67
N GLU A 654 -8.87 15.02 39.81
CA GLU A 654 -8.56 16.07 38.83
C GLU A 654 -7.02 16.14 38.53
N THR A 655 -6.25 15.09 38.76
CA THR A 655 -4.77 15.05 38.80
C THR A 655 -4.11 14.25 37.68
N THR A 656 -4.83 13.72 36.68
CA THR A 656 -4.16 13.35 35.42
C THR A 656 -3.87 14.61 34.62
N SER A 657 -2.87 15.38 35.06
CA SER A 657 -2.17 16.30 34.19
C SER A 657 -1.80 15.53 32.93
N ARG A 658 -2.42 15.86 31.80
CA ARG A 658 -1.95 15.34 30.52
C ARG A 658 -0.50 15.76 30.37
N GLU A 659 0.39 14.79 30.21
CA GLU A 659 1.73 15.10 29.73
C GLU A 659 1.60 15.86 28.40
N PRO A 660 2.44 16.88 28.16
CA PRO A 660 2.46 17.61 26.90
C PRO A 660 2.63 16.63 25.74
N CYS A 661 1.55 16.39 25.00
CA CYS A 661 1.51 15.41 23.92
C CYS A 661 1.44 16.11 22.56
N VAL A 662 2.10 15.52 21.57
CA VAL A 662 2.08 15.99 20.18
C VAL A 662 0.63 16.20 19.73
N PRO A 663 0.30 17.30 19.01
CA PRO A 663 -0.97 17.45 18.31
C PRO A 663 -1.07 16.46 17.16
N SER A 664 -1.21 15.17 17.47
CA SER A 664 -1.42 14.10 16.49
C SER A 664 -2.19 12.92 17.07
N PHE A 665 -2.76 12.12 16.18
CA PHE A 665 -3.30 10.80 16.46
C PHE A 665 -2.31 9.74 15.96
N SER A 666 -2.08 8.70 16.74
CA SER A 666 -1.23 7.57 16.37
C SER A 666 -1.88 6.24 16.78
N LEU A 667 -1.79 5.26 15.89
CA LEU A 667 -2.21 3.89 16.17
C LEU A 667 -1.20 3.12 17.04
N ASP A 668 0.02 3.64 17.20
CA ASP A 668 1.08 3.00 17.98
C ASP A 668 0.95 3.28 19.48
N THR A 669 0.13 4.28 19.86
CA THR A 669 -0.18 4.59 21.25
C THR A 669 -1.43 3.84 21.71
N PRO A 670 -1.41 3.17 22.88
CA PRO A 670 -2.58 2.46 23.39
C PRO A 670 -3.78 3.40 23.58
N ILE A 671 -4.93 2.99 23.03
CA ILE A 671 -6.19 3.73 23.10
C ILE A 671 -6.96 3.27 24.35
N TYR A 672 -6.90 4.03 25.43
CA TYR A 672 -7.58 3.72 26.69
C TYR A 672 -9.01 4.27 26.78
N SER A 673 -9.37 5.22 25.91
CA SER A 673 -10.69 5.86 25.89
C SER A 673 -11.14 6.08 24.46
N GLY A 674 -12.42 5.82 24.18
CA GLY A 674 -13.04 6.06 22.88
C GLY A 674 -13.15 7.55 22.53
N PHE A 675 -12.91 8.45 23.49
CA PHE A 675 -12.85 9.89 23.27
C PHE A 675 -11.47 10.35 22.78
N SER A 676 -10.41 9.54 22.92
CA SER A 676 -9.04 9.91 22.54
C SER A 676 -8.86 10.08 21.03
N CYS A 677 -9.72 9.42 20.23
CA CYS A 677 -9.71 9.47 18.78
C CYS A 677 -10.28 10.79 18.22
N ALA A 678 -11.08 11.53 18.98
CA ALA A 678 -11.77 12.72 18.48
C ALA A 678 -11.86 13.83 19.53
N GLU A 679 -12.78 13.73 20.50
CA GLU A 679 -13.14 14.84 21.40
C GLU A 679 -11.97 15.35 22.24
N ASP A 680 -11.10 14.43 22.65
CA ASP A 680 -9.91 14.76 23.42
C ASP A 680 -8.88 15.57 22.65
N LEU A 681 -8.92 15.57 21.31
CA LEU A 681 -8.07 16.39 20.46
C LEU A 681 -8.47 17.87 20.53
N VAL A 682 -9.71 18.17 20.92
CA VAL A 682 -10.26 19.52 21.07
C VAL A 682 -10.46 19.86 22.54
N TRP A 683 -11.51 19.31 23.13
CA TRP A 683 -12.03 19.71 24.43
C TRP A 683 -11.21 19.10 25.55
N GLY A 684 -10.64 17.91 25.34
CA GLY A 684 -9.73 17.34 26.33
C GLY A 684 -8.48 18.21 26.55
N ARG A 685 -8.00 18.88 25.50
CA ARG A 685 -6.89 19.85 25.58
C ARG A 685 -7.32 21.17 26.19
N GLN A 686 -8.44 21.75 25.72
CA GLN A 686 -8.96 23.01 26.24
C GLN A 686 -9.38 22.90 27.72
N CYS A 687 -9.85 21.73 28.15
CA CYS A 687 -10.20 21.47 29.54
C CYS A 687 -9.00 21.07 30.41
N ALA A 688 -7.87 20.67 29.82
CA ALA A 688 -6.75 20.00 30.49
C ALA A 688 -7.14 18.68 31.20
N PHE A 689 -8.28 18.10 30.83
CA PHE A 689 -8.84 16.87 31.41
C PHE A 689 -9.37 15.97 30.30
N ALA A 690 -9.29 14.64 30.46
CA ALA A 690 -9.91 13.72 29.52
C ALA A 690 -11.45 13.91 29.48
N VAL A 691 -12.05 13.83 28.29
CA VAL A 691 -13.49 14.04 28.11
C VAL A 691 -14.31 12.97 28.84
N SER A 692 -13.82 11.74 28.94
CA SER A 692 -14.43 10.66 29.72
C SER A 692 -14.50 11.01 31.21
N ALA A 693 -13.42 11.52 31.79
CA ALA A 693 -13.35 11.94 33.19
C ALA A 693 -14.30 13.11 33.51
N GLN A 694 -14.45 14.05 32.56
CA GLN A 694 -15.40 15.15 32.69
C GLN A 694 -16.84 14.62 32.70
N HIS A 695 -17.19 13.72 31.78
CA HIS A 695 -18.52 13.10 31.76
C HIS A 695 -18.80 12.29 33.03
N SER A 696 -17.84 11.50 33.52
CA SER A 696 -18.05 10.68 34.72
C SER A 696 -18.27 11.56 35.95
N THR A 697 -17.54 12.66 36.06
CA THR A 697 -17.70 13.64 37.15
C THR A 697 -19.07 14.32 37.10
N VAL A 698 -19.53 14.70 35.91
CA VAL A 698 -20.87 15.28 35.72
C VAL A 698 -21.96 14.30 36.13
N PHE A 699 -21.90 13.05 35.65
CA PHE A 699 -22.89 12.05 36.01
C PHE A 699 -22.87 11.72 37.50
N ALA A 700 -21.70 11.65 38.13
CA ALA A 700 -21.58 11.40 39.56
C ALA A 700 -22.17 12.55 40.40
N HIS A 701 -21.89 13.82 40.06
CA HIS A 701 -22.52 14.96 40.73
C HIS A 701 -24.05 15.01 40.51
N TYR A 702 -24.52 14.65 39.32
CA TYR A 702 -25.95 14.55 39.05
C TYR A 702 -26.61 13.40 39.84
N TYR A 703 -25.95 12.24 39.95
CA TYR A 703 -26.38 11.13 40.79
C TYR A 703 -26.53 11.55 42.25
N HIS A 704 -25.49 12.17 42.83
CA HIS A 704 -25.54 12.67 44.22
C HIS A 704 -26.65 13.70 44.42
N CYS A 705 -26.84 14.64 43.48
CA CYS A 705 -27.97 15.57 43.52
C CYS A 705 -29.31 14.84 43.62
N ARG A 706 -29.51 13.77 42.83
CA ARG A 706 -30.75 12.97 42.86
C ARG A 706 -30.94 12.22 44.17
N VAL A 707 -29.91 11.56 44.68
CA VAL A 707 -29.99 10.76 45.91
C VAL A 707 -30.29 11.65 47.12
N HIS A 708 -29.61 12.78 47.26
CA HIS A 708 -29.85 13.72 48.36
C HIS A 708 -31.24 14.39 48.27
N LEU A 709 -31.71 14.71 47.06
CA LEU A 709 -33.08 15.20 46.89
C LEU A 709 -34.14 14.16 47.25
N HIS A 710 -33.89 12.88 46.94
CA HIS A 710 -34.82 11.80 47.27
C HIS A 710 -34.87 11.50 48.78
N ARG A 711 -33.69 11.47 49.43
CA ARG A 711 -33.58 11.20 50.88
C ARG A 711 -33.95 12.39 51.76
N ALA A 712 -33.92 13.61 51.23
CA ALA A 712 -34.08 14.87 51.99
C ALA A 712 -33.08 15.02 53.16
N GLU A 713 -31.96 14.30 53.10
CA GLU A 713 -30.89 14.26 54.09
C GLU A 713 -29.68 15.05 53.55
N ASP A 714 -29.19 16.01 54.34
CA ASP A 714 -28.03 16.84 54.06
C ASP A 714 -28.13 17.76 52.81
N MET A 715 -28.89 18.84 52.95
CA MET A 715 -29.03 19.87 51.91
C MET A 715 -27.73 20.64 51.63
N GLN A 716 -26.76 20.66 52.56
CA GLN A 716 -25.48 21.32 52.31
C GLN A 716 -24.67 20.55 51.27
N THR A 717 -24.60 19.23 51.40
CA THR A 717 -23.95 18.35 50.41
C THR A 717 -24.68 18.38 49.06
N PHE A 718 -26.01 18.43 49.06
CA PHE A 718 -26.78 18.68 47.83
C PHE A 718 -26.35 19.99 47.13
N HIS A 719 -26.31 21.11 47.86
CA HIS A 719 -25.92 22.41 47.28
C HIS A 719 -24.49 22.41 46.75
N HIS A 720 -23.57 21.71 47.43
CA HIS A 720 -22.20 21.53 46.96
C HIS A 720 -22.15 20.82 45.58
N HIS A 721 -22.81 19.67 45.45
CA HIS A 721 -22.83 18.91 44.19
C HIS A 721 -23.54 19.68 43.07
N LYS A 722 -24.65 20.37 43.39
CA LYS A 722 -25.36 21.23 42.42
C LYS A 722 -24.43 22.34 41.89
N GLN A 723 -23.70 23.02 42.77
CA GLN A 723 -22.78 24.09 42.38
C GLN A 723 -21.65 23.57 41.48
N LYS A 724 -21.08 22.40 41.78
CA LYS A 724 -20.05 21.75 40.96
C LYS A 724 -20.59 21.36 39.58
N LEU A 725 -21.78 20.75 39.51
CA LEU A 725 -22.46 20.42 38.25
C LEU A 725 -22.67 21.66 37.37
N GLU A 726 -23.20 22.74 37.94
CA GLU A 726 -23.42 24.00 37.22
C GLU A 726 -22.12 24.68 36.77
N ALA A 727 -21.03 24.53 37.53
CA ALA A 727 -19.73 25.08 37.16
C ALA A 727 -19.16 24.36 35.94
N ILE A 728 -19.21 23.03 35.91
CA ILE A 728 -18.76 22.22 34.77
C ILE A 728 -19.61 22.51 33.53
N ALA A 729 -20.94 22.55 33.67
CA ALA A 729 -21.84 22.86 32.56
C ALA A 729 -21.60 24.26 31.98
N ARG A 730 -21.32 25.26 32.83
CA ARG A 730 -20.97 26.63 32.38
C ARG A 730 -19.64 26.67 31.63
N ARG A 731 -18.62 25.96 32.13
CA ARG A 731 -17.31 25.88 31.46
C ARG A 731 -17.45 25.25 30.07
N ALA A 732 -18.13 24.10 29.97
CA ALA A 732 -18.38 23.42 28.70
C ALA A 732 -19.11 24.34 27.70
N PHE A 733 -20.12 25.09 28.17
CA PHE A 733 -20.84 26.05 27.34
C PHE A 733 -19.96 27.20 26.82
N GLN A 734 -19.01 27.69 27.63
CA GLN A 734 -18.11 28.80 27.27
C GLN A 734 -17.09 28.40 26.20
N ILE A 735 -16.54 27.19 26.29
CA ILE A 735 -15.56 26.68 25.32
C ILE A 735 -16.21 26.11 24.04
N GLY A 736 -17.55 26.04 24.00
CA GLY A 736 -18.29 25.53 22.86
C GLY A 736 -18.26 24.00 22.74
N ASP A 737 -18.13 23.27 23.85
CA ASP A 737 -18.24 21.82 23.91
C ASP A 737 -19.71 21.37 23.67
N PRO A 738 -19.99 20.53 22.67
CA PRO A 738 -21.32 19.99 22.39
C PRO A 738 -21.93 19.24 23.58
N SER A 739 -21.10 18.63 24.44
CA SER A 739 -21.53 17.95 25.68
C SER A 739 -22.22 18.90 26.66
N ALA A 740 -22.05 20.22 26.50
CA ALA A 740 -22.77 21.22 27.27
C ALA A 740 -24.30 21.10 27.14
N ALA A 741 -24.82 20.57 26.02
CA ALA A 741 -26.25 20.31 25.87
C ALA A 741 -26.74 19.31 26.94
N LEU A 742 -26.04 18.20 27.10
CA LEU A 742 -26.32 17.20 28.14
C LEU A 742 -26.11 17.78 29.53
N PHE A 743 -24.97 18.43 29.80
CA PHE A 743 -24.66 18.93 31.14
C PHE A 743 -25.67 19.99 31.62
N LEU A 744 -26.08 20.90 30.73
CA LEU A 744 -27.11 21.90 31.03
C LEU A 744 -28.51 21.27 31.18
N TYR A 745 -28.80 20.20 30.44
CA TYR A 745 -30.04 19.44 30.64
C TYR A 745 -30.08 18.78 32.03
N LEU A 746 -28.97 18.22 32.50
CA LEU A 746 -28.89 17.66 33.86
C LEU A 746 -29.06 18.75 34.93
N CYS A 747 -28.49 19.94 34.74
CA CYS A 747 -28.77 21.11 35.60
C CYS A 747 -30.25 21.51 35.60
N TYR A 748 -30.90 21.44 34.42
CA TYR A 748 -32.34 21.69 34.29
C TYR A 748 -33.15 20.66 35.09
N ASP A 749 -32.86 19.35 34.96
CA ASP A 749 -33.60 18.31 35.68
C ASP A 749 -33.50 18.48 37.20
N VAL A 750 -32.30 18.77 37.72
CA VAL A 750 -32.11 19.08 39.16
C VAL A 750 -32.89 20.33 39.56
N SER A 751 -32.80 21.41 38.77
CA SER A 751 -33.49 22.68 39.08
C SER A 751 -35.00 22.55 39.02
N TYR A 752 -35.52 21.77 38.07
CA TYR A 752 -36.93 21.44 37.91
C TYR A 752 -37.48 20.74 39.15
N ARG A 753 -36.75 19.76 39.70
CA ARG A 753 -37.16 19.03 40.91
C ARG A 753 -37.19 19.91 42.17
N VAL A 754 -36.35 20.95 42.24
CA VAL A 754 -36.26 21.83 43.41
C VAL A 754 -37.21 23.03 43.31
N HIS A 755 -37.29 23.67 42.15
CA HIS A 755 -37.93 24.98 41.98
C HIS A 755 -39.16 24.94 41.06
N GLY A 756 -39.43 23.80 40.41
CA GLY A 756 -40.51 23.66 39.43
C GLY A 756 -40.16 24.21 38.04
N ALA A 757 -41.11 24.03 37.11
CA ALA A 757 -40.96 24.35 35.69
C ALA A 757 -40.83 25.85 35.40
N GLU A 758 -41.59 26.68 36.13
CA GLU A 758 -41.73 28.12 35.86
C GLU A 758 -40.60 28.97 36.45
N ALA A 759 -39.72 28.38 37.26
CA ALA A 759 -38.61 29.10 37.85
C ALA A 759 -37.63 29.60 36.78
N ALA A 760 -37.23 30.88 36.88
CA ALA A 760 -36.34 31.53 35.91
C ALA A 760 -34.99 30.81 35.72
N VAL A 761 -34.47 30.18 36.78
CA VAL A 761 -33.23 29.40 36.74
C VAL A 761 -33.43 28.11 35.93
N THR A 762 -34.54 27.41 36.14
CA THR A 762 -34.90 26.18 35.44
C THR A 762 -35.04 26.45 33.92
N THR A 763 -35.79 27.48 33.54
CA THR A 763 -35.99 27.84 32.13
C THR A 763 -34.71 28.33 31.44
N ALA A 764 -33.82 29.02 32.17
CA ALA A 764 -32.53 29.46 31.65
C ALA A 764 -31.61 28.28 31.30
N HIS A 765 -31.54 27.24 32.15
CA HIS A 765 -30.75 26.04 31.86
C HIS A 765 -31.28 25.30 30.62
N LEU A 766 -32.59 25.07 30.55
CA LEU A 766 -33.22 24.38 29.41
C LEU A 766 -33.03 25.14 28.10
N SER A 767 -33.22 26.46 28.12
CA SER A 767 -33.07 27.31 26.92
C SER A 767 -31.63 27.27 26.39
N ARG A 768 -30.62 27.29 27.27
CA ARG A 768 -29.22 27.17 26.88
C ARG A 768 -28.89 25.77 26.37
N ALA A 769 -29.36 24.72 27.04
CA ALA A 769 -29.18 23.33 26.62
C ALA A 769 -29.72 23.11 25.20
N PHE A 770 -30.96 23.54 24.97
CA PHE A 770 -31.62 23.42 23.66
C PHE A 770 -30.90 24.22 22.58
N LYS A 771 -30.42 25.43 22.90
CA LYS A 771 -29.62 26.25 21.96
C LYS A 771 -28.30 25.57 21.56
N VAL A 772 -27.63 24.85 22.48
CA VAL A 772 -26.43 24.08 22.13
C VAL A 772 -26.81 22.93 21.18
N MET A 773 -27.86 22.18 21.47
CA MET A 773 -28.34 21.11 20.60
C MET A 773 -28.72 21.62 19.20
N GLN A 774 -29.39 22.77 19.10
CA GLN A 774 -29.72 23.42 17.82
C GLN A 774 -28.47 23.79 17.00
N ARG A 775 -27.38 24.21 17.66
CA ARG A 775 -26.12 24.48 16.97
C ARG A 775 -25.53 23.21 16.36
N SER A 776 -25.55 22.08 17.07
CA SER A 776 -25.12 20.79 16.52
C SER A 776 -25.96 20.38 15.31
N VAL A 777 -27.28 20.58 15.38
CA VAL A 777 -28.23 20.25 14.30
C VAL A 777 -28.02 21.10 13.04
N ALA A 778 -27.45 22.30 13.16
CA ALA A 778 -27.21 23.20 12.02
C ALA A 778 -26.23 22.60 10.98
N TYR A 779 -25.31 21.73 11.41
CA TYR A 779 -24.33 21.07 10.55
C TYR A 779 -24.83 19.76 9.92
N MET A 780 -26.02 19.29 10.32
CA MET A 780 -26.67 18.12 9.72
C MET A 780 -27.53 18.62 8.57
N SER A 781 -27.28 18.17 7.34
CA SER A 781 -28.04 18.63 6.16
C SER A 781 -29.38 17.89 5.99
N GLU A 782 -29.41 16.60 6.31
CA GLU A 782 -30.57 15.71 6.10
C GLU A 782 -31.56 15.75 7.28
N ASN A 783 -32.85 15.91 6.97
CA ASN A 783 -33.89 15.97 7.99
C ASN A 783 -34.04 14.66 8.78
N THR A 784 -33.78 13.52 8.15
CA THR A 784 -33.77 12.20 8.78
C THR A 784 -32.71 12.12 9.87
N VAL A 785 -31.47 12.50 9.53
CA VAL A 785 -30.33 12.54 10.46
C VAL A 785 -30.60 13.50 11.62
N ARG A 786 -31.18 14.67 11.35
CA ARG A 786 -31.59 15.62 12.40
C ARG A 786 -32.62 15.01 13.36
N ALA A 787 -33.63 14.33 12.82
CA ALA A 787 -34.67 13.69 13.61
C ALA A 787 -34.07 12.59 14.49
N GLN A 788 -33.26 11.69 13.91
CA GLN A 788 -32.56 10.63 14.65
C GLN A 788 -31.71 11.20 15.80
N PHE A 789 -30.86 12.19 15.51
CA PHE A 789 -30.02 12.82 16.53
C PHE A 789 -30.83 13.43 17.68
N MET A 790 -31.95 14.10 17.39
CA MET A 790 -32.75 14.79 18.41
C MET A 790 -33.72 13.88 19.16
N GLN A 791 -34.25 12.84 18.51
CA GLN A 791 -35.40 12.06 19.01
C GLN A 791 -35.06 10.61 19.33
N ASP A 792 -34.08 10.01 18.67
CA ASP A 792 -33.74 8.60 18.85
C ASP A 792 -32.58 8.43 19.83
N ASN A 793 -31.64 9.38 19.89
CA ASN A 793 -30.61 9.39 20.93
C ASN A 793 -31.24 9.70 22.30
N PHE A 794 -31.07 8.80 23.27
CA PHE A 794 -31.68 8.82 24.60
C PHE A 794 -31.60 10.17 25.34
N TRP A 795 -30.40 10.77 25.42
CA TRP A 795 -30.22 12.02 26.17
C TRP A 795 -30.76 13.22 25.40
N ASN A 796 -30.56 13.25 24.09
CA ASN A 796 -31.12 14.30 23.24
C ASN A 796 -32.65 14.24 23.20
N ALA A 797 -33.24 13.04 23.14
CA ALA A 797 -34.68 12.83 23.17
C ALA A 797 -35.32 13.36 24.45
N LYS A 798 -34.65 13.15 25.59
CA LYS A 798 -35.06 13.72 26.88
C LYS A 798 -35.01 15.25 26.89
N LEU A 799 -33.93 15.84 26.36
CA LEU A 799 -33.81 17.29 26.21
C LEU A 799 -34.88 17.85 25.25
N PHE A 800 -35.10 17.19 24.12
CA PHE A 800 -36.08 17.57 23.11
C PHE A 800 -37.51 17.52 23.68
N ALA A 801 -37.88 16.46 24.39
CA ALA A 801 -39.17 16.33 25.05
C ALA A 801 -39.38 17.42 26.12
N ALA A 802 -38.34 17.73 26.91
CA ALA A 802 -38.40 18.82 27.89
C ALA A 802 -38.57 20.19 27.21
N ALA A 803 -37.87 20.45 26.10
CA ALA A 803 -38.02 21.67 25.32
C ALA A 803 -39.44 21.80 24.72
N GLN A 804 -40.01 20.71 24.22
CA GLN A 804 -41.39 20.67 23.71
C GLN A 804 -42.41 20.96 24.82
N ALA A 805 -42.26 20.33 26.00
CA ALA A 805 -43.15 20.53 27.14
C ALA A 805 -43.12 21.98 27.67
N ASN A 806 -42.00 22.70 27.48
CA ASN A 806 -41.82 24.09 27.91
C ASN A 806 -41.99 25.11 26.76
N LYS A 807 -42.55 24.70 25.61
CA LYS A 807 -42.88 25.57 24.46
C LYS A 807 -41.66 26.33 23.90
N LEU A 808 -40.49 25.68 23.88
CA LEU A 808 -39.28 26.21 23.22
C LEU A 808 -39.22 25.82 21.73
N ILE A 809 -40.15 24.99 21.26
CA ILE A 809 -40.26 24.42 19.91
C ILE A 809 -41.60 24.81 19.31
#